data_AF-A0A8T7LEE3-F1
#
_entry.id   AF-A0A8T7LEE3-F1
#
_cell.length_a   1.000
_cell.length_b   1.000
_cell.length_c   1.000
_cell.angle_alpha   90.00
_cell.angle_beta   90.00
_cell.angle_gamma   90.00
#
_symmetry.space_group_name_H-M   'P 1'
#
loop_
_entity.id
_entity.type
_entity.pdbx_description
1 polymer ?
#
loop_
_entity_poly.entity_id
_entity_poly.type
_entity_poly.pdbx_seq_one_letter_code
_entity_poly.pdbx_strand_id
1 'polypeptide(L)'
;MRLRISPAVATFSVDILLTLGIALVAAWLLLRPLETRHVITVGANDRGVSGGLHEPEISASEGRPFRWTTGLATIRLAAMGFSNHSLGLRMSSAAGASSLLVSLNEKELATLAVTPAPRTYHLFIPAEWIRASGNTVTVRSATVQQPGDRRDLGVALFSVGLAALDAQWWLAPAQTAAITCATLLLLFTLRRLDAGRIRWLIAILFAAISLSMRHSDLRFNQRWEALLLTLGMAGVFILGLTLIRVSAPDSRLKQSSTGNRPPSTFNLQLSTLILYTLLTILLLAPLIPNPATHIPGPPGDNLEYVWKIQWFASALAERRSPAFVPHLFFPAGYELAYSELSPAHTLLGLPLTAVSGAVITYNVLIATSFVLTALFTMLLAERIGAGTFGAFIAGAGVGFCLWRYQHILGQMNMIGTQWVVLAIYGLEGFLRQRRTIDALLTGLGVALAAWSSWYYGPTLWLLLALWALLRWPWRETRAILAAWRPALAAPLVALALLAPYAHPTVQALRGGETRHDYAMLLLLSARPLDYLAPSRYHALWGGWAARVASDTAGAQLVAPGVSLLILAGVGLWRWRKQRVAWMLFTVGTASVVMSLGPELRVGDAVIPLPALLAYDYVPVLGSIRSWSRVALYAQICIGLLAGLGLAGFAQWRRPGRIAGAILVLGVVLEIMHAAPWHTTTGPRPVDRWLAQQPGRGATLEVPDSFAGPIEYYTLFSGHPSLTGYGTFEPAGATADMAWLREFPSARSVTTIQRLGGEYVLVQRDAMDRARPGWRDQAMQRPELARVYDDETYTVYQVRTLNVKR
;
A
#
# COMPACT_ATOMS: atom_id res chain seq x y z
N MET A 1 -38.27 54.19 4.18
CA MET A 1 -38.49 52.91 3.49
C MET A 1 -37.37 51.94 3.88
N ARG A 2 -37.53 51.15 4.96
CA ARG A 2 -36.52 50.14 5.37
C ARG A 2 -36.81 48.86 4.58
N LEU A 3 -36.05 48.60 3.52
CA LEU A 3 -36.08 47.35 2.77
C LEU A 3 -35.81 46.18 3.73
N ARG A 4 -36.86 45.49 4.18
CA ARG A 4 -36.75 44.23 4.92
C ARG A 4 -36.28 43.15 3.94
N ILE A 5 -34.97 43.01 3.82
CA ILE A 5 -34.35 41.88 3.12
C ILE A 5 -34.84 40.60 3.80
N SER A 6 -35.44 39.69 3.04
CA SER A 6 -35.95 38.45 3.62
C SER A 6 -34.79 37.63 4.22
N PRO A 7 -34.99 36.89 5.32
CA PRO A 7 -33.94 36.08 5.95
C PRO A 7 -33.27 35.09 5.00
N ALA A 8 -34.00 34.65 3.96
CA ALA A 8 -33.49 33.78 2.90
C ALA A 8 -32.50 34.48 1.96
N VAL A 9 -32.73 35.76 1.64
CA VAL A 9 -31.83 36.58 0.83
C VAL A 9 -30.57 36.92 1.63
N ALA A 10 -30.72 37.34 2.89
CA ALA A 10 -29.58 37.66 3.76
C ALA A 10 -28.62 36.45 3.96
N THR A 11 -29.17 35.25 4.13
CA THR A 11 -28.36 34.03 4.29
C THR A 11 -27.71 33.56 2.98
N PHE A 12 -28.27 33.91 1.81
CA PHE A 12 -27.64 33.68 0.50
C PHE A 12 -26.47 34.63 0.26
N SER A 13 -26.61 35.89 0.67
CA SER A 13 -25.50 36.85 0.64
C SER A 13 -24.30 36.38 1.49
N VAL A 14 -24.53 35.76 2.64
CA VAL A 14 -23.43 35.20 3.46
C VAL A 14 -22.76 33.99 2.80
N ASP A 15 -23.52 33.10 2.15
CA ASP A 15 -22.94 31.96 1.42
C ASP A 15 -22.04 32.44 0.27
N ILE A 16 -22.45 33.49 -0.44
CA ILE A 16 -21.67 34.14 -1.51
C ILE A 16 -20.44 34.84 -0.93
N LEU A 17 -20.58 35.63 0.14
CA LEU A 17 -19.46 36.32 0.77
C LEU A 17 -18.42 35.35 1.33
N LEU A 18 -18.85 34.25 1.95
CA LEU A 18 -17.96 33.22 2.45
C LEU A 18 -17.21 32.55 1.30
N THR A 19 -17.92 32.22 0.22
CA THR A 19 -17.30 31.64 -0.97
C THR A 19 -16.28 32.59 -1.58
N LEU A 20 -16.63 33.87 -1.73
CA LEU A 20 -15.72 34.89 -2.25
C LEU A 20 -14.50 35.05 -1.33
N GLY A 21 -14.70 35.02 -0.01
CA GLY A 21 -13.61 35.02 0.96
C GLY A 21 -12.70 33.79 0.82
N ILE A 22 -13.27 32.59 0.66
CA ILE A 22 -12.52 31.36 0.40
C ILE A 22 -11.79 31.44 -0.94
N ALA A 23 -12.43 31.96 -1.99
CA ALA A 23 -11.82 32.16 -3.30
C ALA A 23 -10.66 33.15 -3.25
N LEU A 24 -10.78 34.25 -2.51
CA LEU A 24 -9.73 35.24 -2.31
C LEU A 24 -8.57 34.69 -1.48
N VAL A 25 -8.86 33.96 -0.39
CA VAL A 25 -7.84 33.28 0.43
C VAL A 25 -7.17 32.18 -0.38
N ALA A 26 -7.92 31.40 -1.15
CA ALA A 26 -7.41 30.36 -2.03
C ALA A 26 -6.52 30.98 -3.11
N ALA A 27 -6.99 32.02 -3.80
CA ALA A 27 -6.20 32.76 -4.77
C ALA A 27 -4.92 33.31 -4.12
N TRP A 28 -5.01 34.02 -2.99
CA TRP A 28 -3.84 34.59 -2.30
C TRP A 28 -2.84 33.52 -1.84
N LEU A 29 -3.32 32.41 -1.29
CA LEU A 29 -2.46 31.30 -0.91
C LEU A 29 -1.86 30.64 -2.15
N LEU A 30 -2.65 30.32 -3.17
CA LEU A 30 -2.19 29.63 -4.38
C LEU A 30 -1.33 30.51 -5.30
N LEU A 31 -1.39 31.84 -5.16
CA LEU A 31 -0.53 32.83 -5.84
C LEU A 31 0.86 32.94 -5.22
N ARG A 32 1.08 32.46 -3.98
CA ARG A 32 2.44 32.40 -3.43
C ARG A 32 3.31 31.49 -4.29
N PRO A 33 4.59 31.84 -4.53
CA PRO A 33 5.47 31.06 -5.38
C PRO A 33 5.51 29.62 -4.90
N LEU A 34 5.30 28.77 -5.87
CA LEU A 34 5.30 27.33 -5.76
C LEU A 34 6.75 26.90 -5.50
N GLU A 35 6.99 25.85 -4.71
CA GLU A 35 8.28 25.16 -4.83
C GLU A 35 8.35 24.61 -6.26
N THR A 36 8.99 25.38 -7.13
CA THR A 36 9.27 25.01 -8.51
C THR A 36 10.55 24.20 -8.60
N ARG A 37 11.29 24.11 -7.48
CA ARG A 37 12.61 23.51 -7.40
C ARG A 37 12.62 22.36 -6.40
N HIS A 38 12.96 21.18 -6.88
CA HIS A 38 13.30 20.03 -6.04
C HIS A 38 14.81 19.88 -6.07
N VAL A 39 15.47 19.82 -4.90
CA VAL A 39 16.92 19.61 -4.79
C VAL A 39 17.19 18.40 -3.92
N ILE A 40 17.88 17.42 -4.49
CA ILE A 40 18.45 16.30 -3.77
C ILE A 40 19.87 16.71 -3.35
N THR A 41 20.15 16.60 -2.06
CA THR A 41 21.50 16.70 -1.50
C THR A 41 22.13 15.32 -1.53
N VAL A 42 23.12 15.17 -2.41
CA VAL A 42 23.76 13.90 -2.68
C VAL A 42 24.65 13.54 -1.50
N GLY A 43 24.40 12.37 -0.90
CA GLY A 43 25.05 11.93 0.33
C GLY A 43 24.30 12.25 1.62
N ALA A 44 23.09 12.81 1.53
CA ALA A 44 22.23 13.07 2.69
C ALA A 44 20.83 12.48 2.50
N ASN A 45 20.12 12.83 1.43
CA ASN A 45 18.71 12.48 1.22
C ASN A 45 18.45 11.82 -0.16
N ASP A 46 19.45 11.14 -0.71
CA ASP A 46 19.43 10.55 -2.05
C ASP A 46 19.20 9.02 -2.06
N ARG A 47 19.01 8.38 -0.89
CA ARG A 47 18.78 6.93 -0.81
C ARG A 47 17.50 6.49 -1.54
N GLY A 48 17.64 5.51 -2.43
CA GLY A 48 16.54 4.95 -3.22
C GLY A 48 16.16 5.76 -4.47
N VAL A 49 16.83 6.89 -4.71
CA VAL A 49 16.62 7.75 -5.88
C VAL A 49 17.90 8.04 -6.66
N SER A 50 19.09 7.82 -6.08
CA SER A 50 20.38 7.89 -6.78
C SER A 50 21.06 6.52 -6.88
N GLY A 51 21.81 6.30 -7.97
CA GLY A 51 22.62 5.11 -8.23
C GLY A 51 23.93 5.47 -8.94
N GLY A 52 24.93 4.58 -8.88
CA GLY A 52 26.24 4.79 -9.50
C GLY A 52 27.13 5.82 -8.77
N LEU A 53 26.94 5.96 -7.46
CA LEU A 53 27.65 6.90 -6.59
C LEU A 53 28.37 6.16 -5.44
N HIS A 54 29.62 6.54 -5.16
CA HIS A 54 30.40 6.06 -4.00
C HIS A 54 29.79 6.49 -2.66
N GLU A 55 30.28 5.97 -1.53
CA GLU A 55 29.77 6.35 -0.20
C GLU A 55 29.84 7.87 0.07
N PRO A 56 28.93 8.40 0.91
CA PRO A 56 28.88 9.83 1.24
C PRO A 56 30.10 10.28 2.02
N GLU A 57 30.65 11.40 1.57
CA GLU A 57 31.76 12.12 2.19
C GLU A 57 31.34 13.54 2.53
N ILE A 58 32.09 14.17 3.44
CA ILE A 58 31.89 15.58 3.78
C ILE A 58 33.02 16.38 3.17
N SER A 59 32.66 17.37 2.35
CA SER A 59 33.64 18.25 1.71
C SER A 59 34.35 19.09 2.76
N ALA A 60 35.67 19.01 2.79
CA ALA A 60 36.51 19.83 3.67
C ALA A 60 36.38 21.35 3.37
N SER A 61 36.06 21.72 2.13
CA SER A 61 35.94 23.12 1.71
C SER A 61 34.56 23.74 2.00
N GLU A 62 33.47 22.96 1.93
CA GLU A 62 32.10 23.49 2.08
C GLU A 62 31.35 22.94 3.29
N GLY A 63 31.88 21.94 4.00
CA GLY A 63 31.19 21.26 5.10
C GLY A 63 29.90 20.55 4.66
N ARG A 64 29.74 20.29 3.36
CA ARG A 64 28.53 19.69 2.77
C ARG A 64 28.76 18.22 2.42
N PRO A 65 27.73 17.37 2.55
CA PRO A 65 27.80 16.01 2.06
C PRO A 65 27.86 16.01 0.52
N PHE A 66 28.64 15.09 -0.03
CA PHE A 66 28.76 14.83 -1.46
C PHE A 66 29.07 13.34 -1.68
N ARG A 67 28.92 12.87 -2.92
CA ARG A 67 29.35 11.52 -3.33
C ARG A 67 30.10 11.61 -4.64
N TRP A 68 31.16 10.81 -4.78
CA TRP A 68 31.87 10.67 -6.05
C TRP A 68 31.07 9.81 -7.03
N THR A 69 31.00 10.19 -8.31
CA THR A 69 30.44 9.32 -9.36
C THR A 69 31.39 8.16 -9.66
N THR A 70 30.84 7.00 -10.00
CA THR A 70 31.60 5.80 -10.43
C THR A 70 31.94 5.81 -11.93
N GLY A 71 31.87 6.98 -12.56
CA GLY A 71 31.92 7.18 -14.02
C GLY A 71 30.54 7.30 -14.67
N LEU A 72 29.50 6.83 -13.99
CA LEU A 72 28.11 6.92 -14.45
C LEU A 72 27.19 6.96 -13.24
N ALA A 73 26.46 8.06 -13.06
CA ALA A 73 25.54 8.23 -11.95
C ALA A 73 24.14 8.54 -12.47
N THR A 74 23.13 7.91 -11.89
CA THR A 74 21.72 8.14 -12.21
C THR A 74 20.99 8.72 -11.01
N ILE A 75 20.20 9.76 -11.22
CA ILE A 75 19.38 10.41 -10.18
C ILE A 75 17.95 10.56 -10.70
N ARG A 76 17.00 9.96 -9.98
CA ARG A 76 15.57 10.06 -10.23
C ARG A 76 15.01 11.29 -9.55
N LEU A 77 14.36 12.14 -10.34
CA LEU A 77 13.72 13.38 -9.93
C LEU A 77 12.25 13.33 -10.31
N ALA A 78 11.37 13.78 -9.41
CA ALA A 78 9.98 14.00 -9.76
C ALA A 78 9.87 15.11 -10.83
N ALA A 79 8.86 15.03 -11.70
CA ALA A 79 8.53 16.16 -12.57
C ALA A 79 8.06 17.34 -11.72
N MET A 80 8.63 18.52 -11.97
CA MET A 80 8.22 19.78 -11.33
C MET A 80 7.28 20.56 -12.26
N GLY A 81 6.24 19.90 -12.79
CA GLY A 81 5.34 20.48 -13.81
C GLY A 81 5.75 20.22 -15.27
N PHE A 82 5.04 20.84 -16.21
CA PHE A 82 5.15 20.66 -17.68
C PHE A 82 5.69 21.90 -18.43
N SER A 83 6.34 22.83 -17.73
CA SER A 83 7.03 23.95 -18.36
C SER A 83 8.46 23.57 -18.74
N ASN A 84 9.23 24.52 -19.27
CA ASN A 84 10.67 24.32 -19.39
C ASN A 84 11.29 24.21 -18.00
N HIS A 85 12.39 23.46 -17.85
CA HIS A 85 13.08 23.29 -16.58
C HIS A 85 14.55 23.71 -16.66
N SER A 86 15.11 24.09 -15.52
CA SER A 86 16.53 24.17 -15.28
C SER A 86 16.96 22.98 -14.42
N LEU A 87 17.88 22.18 -14.95
CA LEU A 87 18.60 21.18 -14.18
C LEU A 87 19.85 21.84 -13.57
N GLY A 88 19.83 21.99 -12.26
CA GLY A 88 20.94 22.47 -11.45
C GLY A 88 21.78 21.31 -10.94
N LEU A 89 23.05 21.26 -11.30
CA LEU A 89 24.01 20.25 -10.84
C LEU A 89 25.16 20.95 -10.12
N ARG A 90 25.32 20.72 -8.82
CA ARG A 90 26.49 21.20 -8.08
C ARG A 90 27.53 20.10 -8.02
N MET A 91 28.69 20.34 -8.63
CA MET A 91 29.73 19.34 -8.84
C MET A 91 31.14 19.95 -8.82
N SER A 92 32.15 19.11 -8.57
CA SER A 92 33.57 19.40 -8.82
C SER A 92 34.27 18.19 -9.41
N SER A 93 35.37 18.41 -10.12
CA SER A 93 36.20 17.33 -10.67
C SER A 93 37.20 16.81 -9.65
N ALA A 94 37.61 15.54 -9.80
CA ALA A 94 38.90 15.08 -9.29
C ALA A 94 40.03 15.83 -10.04
N ALA A 95 41.20 15.99 -9.41
CA ALA A 95 42.31 16.81 -9.94
C ALA A 95 42.57 16.59 -11.45
N GLY A 96 42.29 17.62 -12.26
CA GLY A 96 42.29 17.58 -13.73
C GLY A 96 41.02 18.20 -14.35
N ALA A 97 41.11 18.70 -15.58
CA ALA A 97 39.94 19.17 -16.33
C ALA A 97 39.23 17.96 -16.95
N SER A 98 38.06 17.58 -16.41
CA SER A 98 37.25 16.45 -16.90
C SER A 98 35.99 16.96 -17.57
N SER A 99 35.71 16.49 -18.80
CA SER A 99 34.41 16.67 -19.44
C SER A 99 33.45 15.56 -18.97
N LEU A 100 32.16 15.89 -18.85
CA LEU A 100 31.11 14.91 -18.57
C LEU A 100 29.91 15.12 -19.46
N LEU A 101 29.21 14.04 -19.77
CA LEU A 101 27.95 14.06 -20.50
C LEU A 101 26.80 13.98 -19.50
N VAL A 102 25.87 14.94 -19.58
CA VAL A 102 24.60 14.90 -18.87
C VAL A 102 23.51 14.49 -19.85
N SER A 103 22.66 13.54 -19.46
CA SER A 103 21.45 13.17 -20.19
C SER A 103 20.24 13.16 -19.26
N LEU A 104 19.05 13.33 -19.85
CA LEU A 104 17.76 13.24 -19.17
C LEU A 104 16.86 12.29 -19.94
N ASN A 105 16.31 11.27 -19.26
CA ASN A 105 15.41 10.30 -19.86
C ASN A 105 15.98 9.68 -21.15
N GLU A 106 17.27 9.33 -21.11
CA GLU A 106 18.06 8.77 -22.22
C GLU A 106 18.35 9.75 -23.38
N LYS A 107 17.96 11.02 -23.28
CA LYS A 107 18.33 12.08 -24.24
C LYS A 107 19.52 12.89 -23.73
N GLU A 108 20.55 13.05 -24.55
CA GLU A 108 21.72 13.85 -24.23
C GLU A 108 21.35 15.35 -24.11
N LEU A 109 21.71 15.97 -22.98
CA LEU A 109 21.45 17.38 -22.68
C LEU A 109 22.65 18.26 -23.03
N ALA A 110 23.81 17.92 -22.49
CA ALA A 110 25.02 18.72 -22.65
C ALA A 110 26.28 17.94 -22.27
N THR A 111 27.40 18.30 -22.89
CA THR A 111 28.73 17.95 -22.39
C THR A 111 29.31 19.14 -21.63
N LEU A 112 29.66 18.96 -20.37
CA LEU A 112 30.11 20.00 -19.44
C LEU A 112 31.58 19.83 -19.07
N ALA A 113 32.36 20.92 -19.07
CA ALA A 113 33.70 20.95 -18.49
C ALA A 113 33.62 21.24 -16.98
N VAL A 114 34.13 20.31 -16.16
CA VAL A 114 34.06 20.39 -14.70
C VAL A 114 35.38 20.88 -14.10
N THR A 115 35.30 21.80 -13.16
CA THR A 115 36.46 22.38 -12.46
C THR A 115 36.72 21.68 -11.12
N PRO A 116 37.96 21.71 -10.60
CA PRO A 116 38.27 21.15 -9.27
C PRO A 116 37.56 21.88 -8.13
N ALA A 117 37.21 23.15 -8.32
CA ALA A 117 36.39 23.90 -7.37
C ALA A 117 34.89 23.56 -7.55
N PRO A 118 34.11 23.36 -6.47
CA PRO A 118 32.67 23.14 -6.54
C PRO A 118 31.93 24.28 -7.25
N ARG A 119 31.27 23.95 -8.37
CA ARG A 119 30.46 24.89 -9.16
C ARG A 119 29.06 24.33 -9.39
N THR A 120 28.10 25.22 -9.55
CA THR A 120 26.73 24.86 -9.94
C THR A 120 26.53 25.13 -11.42
N TYR A 121 26.18 24.08 -12.17
CA TYR A 121 25.86 24.12 -13.59
C TYR A 121 24.34 24.13 -13.74
N HIS A 122 23.83 25.01 -14.61
CA HIS A 122 22.41 25.10 -14.91
C HIS A 122 22.19 24.76 -16.38
N LEU A 123 21.47 23.68 -16.63
CA LEU A 123 21.12 23.21 -17.98
C LEU A 123 19.65 23.48 -18.25
N PHE A 124 19.34 24.03 -19.42
CA PHE A 124 17.97 24.21 -19.89
C PHE A 124 17.41 22.88 -20.40
N ILE A 125 16.18 22.57 -20.03
CA ILE A 125 15.43 21.38 -20.45
C ILE A 125 14.11 21.85 -21.07
N PRO A 126 13.84 21.50 -22.34
CA PRO A 126 12.55 21.72 -22.97
C PRO A 126 11.43 20.94 -22.26
N ALA A 127 10.24 21.55 -22.16
CA ALA A 127 9.06 20.93 -21.54
C ALA A 127 8.74 19.52 -22.07
N GLU A 128 8.92 19.30 -23.37
CA GLU A 128 8.69 18.05 -24.09
C GLU A 128 9.61 16.89 -23.69
N TRP A 129 10.71 17.15 -22.95
CA TRP A 129 11.61 16.11 -22.45
C TRP A 129 11.26 15.65 -21.05
N ILE A 130 10.35 16.37 -20.38
CA ILE A 130 9.94 16.10 -19.01
C ILE A 130 8.82 15.07 -19.01
N ARG A 131 9.06 13.95 -18.35
CA ARG A 131 8.08 12.86 -18.18
C ARG A 131 7.29 13.04 -16.89
N ALA A 132 5.98 12.95 -16.97
CA ALA A 132 5.08 12.98 -15.82
C ALA A 132 5.27 11.78 -14.87
N SER A 133 5.82 10.66 -15.32
CA SER A 133 6.07 9.51 -14.43
C SER A 133 7.32 9.68 -13.56
N GLY A 134 8.11 10.74 -13.76
CA GLY A 134 9.42 10.91 -13.16
C GLY A 134 10.51 11.02 -14.22
N ASN A 135 11.61 11.66 -13.87
CA ASN A 135 12.71 11.99 -14.76
C ASN A 135 14.00 11.39 -14.23
N THR A 136 14.78 10.75 -15.09
CA THR A 136 16.09 10.22 -14.71
C THR A 136 17.17 11.09 -15.32
N VAL A 137 17.98 11.72 -14.46
CA VAL A 137 19.19 12.44 -14.85
C VAL A 137 20.35 11.48 -14.78
N THR A 138 21.11 11.36 -15.86
CA THR A 138 22.32 10.55 -15.91
C THR A 138 23.53 11.46 -16.11
N VAL A 139 24.58 11.24 -15.34
CA VAL A 139 25.85 11.97 -15.37
C VAL A 139 26.95 10.97 -15.69
N ARG A 140 27.54 11.06 -16.88
CA ARG A 140 28.62 10.19 -17.36
C ARG A 140 29.93 10.96 -17.42
N SER A 141 30.95 10.53 -16.69
CA SER A 141 32.26 11.17 -16.61
C SER A 141 33.39 10.15 -16.74
N ALA A 142 34.55 10.57 -17.24
CA ALA A 142 35.77 9.79 -17.04
C ALA A 142 36.07 9.68 -15.52
N THR A 143 36.75 8.60 -15.12
CA THR A 143 37.17 8.38 -13.74
C THR A 143 38.70 8.44 -13.64
N VAL A 144 39.19 8.82 -12.47
CA VAL A 144 40.61 8.86 -12.12
C VAL A 144 40.80 8.21 -10.75
N GLN A 145 41.84 7.38 -10.61
CA GLN A 145 42.27 6.87 -9.31
C GLN A 145 43.27 7.85 -8.69
N GLN A 146 42.96 8.36 -7.50
CA GLN A 146 43.86 9.28 -6.79
C GLN A 146 44.90 8.50 -5.98
N PRO A 147 46.13 9.04 -5.79
CA PRO A 147 47.13 8.40 -4.95
C PRO A 147 46.60 8.14 -3.53
N GLY A 148 46.55 6.87 -3.12
CA GLY A 148 46.03 6.45 -1.81
C GLY A 148 44.52 6.15 -1.77
N ASP A 149 43.79 6.39 -2.85
CA ASP A 149 42.37 6.03 -3.00
C ASP A 149 42.20 4.96 -4.09
N ARG A 150 41.69 3.78 -3.70
CA ARG A 150 41.51 2.64 -4.62
C ARG A 150 40.26 2.75 -5.50
N ARG A 151 39.46 3.81 -5.34
CA ARG A 151 38.20 4.00 -6.05
C ARG A 151 38.43 4.72 -7.38
N ASP A 152 37.66 4.33 -8.39
CA ASP A 152 37.54 5.08 -9.64
C ASP A 152 36.65 6.30 -9.39
N LEU A 153 37.26 7.48 -9.21
CA LEU A 153 36.55 8.71 -8.87
C LEU A 153 36.26 9.51 -10.13
N GLY A 154 34.99 9.70 -10.46
CA GLY A 154 34.56 10.63 -11.50
C GLY A 154 34.48 12.06 -10.97
N VAL A 155 33.28 12.63 -10.98
CA VAL A 155 33.01 13.94 -10.40
C VAL A 155 32.40 13.82 -9.01
N ALA A 156 32.78 14.72 -8.12
CA ALA A 156 32.11 14.88 -6.84
C ALA A 156 30.77 15.59 -7.08
N LEU A 157 29.67 14.95 -6.73
CA LEU A 157 28.32 15.49 -6.88
C LEU A 157 27.75 15.84 -5.51
N PHE A 158 27.38 17.11 -5.33
CA PHE A 158 26.91 17.66 -4.06
C PHE A 158 25.39 17.79 -4.03
N SER A 159 24.81 18.23 -5.15
CA SER A 159 23.37 18.35 -5.26
C SER A 159 22.90 18.29 -6.70
N VAL A 160 21.75 17.66 -6.90
CA VAL A 160 21.04 17.68 -8.17
C VAL A 160 19.65 18.23 -7.91
N GLY A 161 19.25 19.24 -8.68
CA GLY A 161 17.92 19.78 -8.57
C GLY A 161 17.30 20.08 -9.92
N LEU A 162 15.99 19.88 -10.00
CA LEU A 162 15.18 20.25 -11.16
C LEU A 162 14.29 21.42 -10.76
N ALA A 163 14.34 22.50 -11.51
CA ALA A 163 13.57 23.72 -11.27
C ALA A 163 12.70 24.06 -12.48
N ALA A 164 11.39 24.20 -12.33
CA ALA A 164 10.53 24.72 -13.37
C ALA A 164 10.87 26.20 -13.64
N LEU A 165 11.10 26.56 -14.90
CA LEU A 165 11.42 27.92 -15.33
C LEU A 165 10.17 28.79 -15.42
N ASP A 166 9.07 28.21 -15.89
CA ASP A 166 7.77 28.89 -15.90
C ASP A 166 6.87 28.32 -14.80
N ALA A 167 6.28 29.22 -14.03
CA ALA A 167 5.17 28.84 -13.18
C ALA A 167 3.98 28.45 -14.06
N GLN A 168 3.31 27.34 -13.72
CA GLN A 168 2.05 26.97 -14.37
C GLN A 168 0.95 27.93 -13.94
N TRP A 169 0.90 29.09 -14.58
CA TRP A 169 0.04 30.21 -14.22
C TRP A 169 -1.45 29.84 -14.19
N TRP A 170 -1.88 28.86 -14.98
CA TRP A 170 -3.28 28.42 -15.08
C TRP A 170 -3.71 27.50 -13.93
N LEU A 171 -2.77 26.87 -13.23
CA LEU A 171 -3.04 25.82 -12.26
C LEU A 171 -3.54 26.37 -10.92
N ALA A 172 -2.97 27.48 -10.44
CA ALA A 172 -3.47 28.19 -9.26
C ALA A 172 -4.92 28.71 -9.48
N PRO A 173 -5.24 29.37 -10.62
CA PRO A 173 -6.61 29.69 -11.01
C PRO A 173 -7.53 28.46 -11.11
N ALA A 174 -7.07 27.36 -11.73
CA ALA A 174 -7.88 26.14 -11.88
C ALA A 174 -8.18 25.48 -10.52
N GLN A 175 -7.19 25.38 -9.62
CA GLN A 175 -7.39 24.88 -8.26
C GLN A 175 -8.26 25.81 -7.43
N THR A 176 -8.06 27.13 -7.54
CA THR A 176 -8.93 28.13 -6.90
C THR A 176 -10.37 27.95 -7.37
N ALA A 177 -10.60 27.83 -8.68
CA ALA A 177 -11.92 27.60 -9.26
C ALA A 177 -12.52 26.28 -8.77
N ALA A 178 -11.76 25.19 -8.76
CA ALA A 178 -12.22 23.89 -8.28
C ALA A 178 -12.62 23.92 -6.80
N ILE A 179 -11.77 24.46 -5.92
CA ILE A 179 -12.07 24.62 -4.48
C ILE A 179 -13.30 25.51 -4.30
N THR A 180 -13.39 26.61 -5.05
CA THR A 180 -14.50 27.57 -4.96
C THR A 180 -15.81 26.94 -5.41
N CYS A 181 -15.83 26.28 -6.57
CA CYS A 181 -16.98 25.55 -7.09
C CYS A 181 -17.41 24.42 -6.16
N ALA A 182 -16.46 23.63 -5.64
CA ALA A 182 -16.73 22.57 -4.67
C ALA A 182 -17.34 23.13 -3.38
N THR A 183 -16.79 24.22 -2.86
CA THR A 183 -17.28 24.91 -1.66
C THR A 183 -18.69 25.47 -1.88
N LEU A 184 -18.96 26.08 -3.04
CA LEU A 184 -20.30 26.56 -3.42
C LEU A 184 -21.31 25.42 -3.48
N LEU A 185 -20.97 24.34 -4.16
CA LEU A 185 -21.82 23.16 -4.28
C LEU A 185 -22.08 22.53 -2.91
N LEU A 186 -21.06 22.47 -2.04
CA LEU A 186 -21.17 22.01 -0.67
C LEU A 186 -22.11 22.90 0.15
N LEU A 187 -21.94 24.22 0.10
CA LEU A 187 -22.82 25.18 0.77
C LEU A 187 -24.26 25.08 0.28
N PHE A 188 -24.47 24.96 -1.03
CA PHE A 188 -25.78 24.80 -1.65
C PHE A 188 -26.45 23.50 -1.19
N THR A 189 -25.70 22.40 -1.15
CA THR A 189 -26.20 21.09 -0.71
C THR A 189 -26.54 21.10 0.77
N LEU A 190 -25.66 21.64 1.62
CA LEU A 190 -25.89 21.80 3.06
C LEU A 190 -27.07 22.73 3.36
N ARG A 191 -27.29 23.75 2.52
CA ARG A 191 -28.47 24.61 2.60
C ARG A 191 -29.76 23.86 2.26
N ARG A 192 -29.75 23.00 1.23
CA ARG A 192 -30.88 22.10 0.92
C ARG A 192 -31.18 21.09 2.03
N LEU A 193 -30.18 20.75 2.85
CA LEU A 193 -30.31 19.87 4.02
C LEU A 193 -30.65 20.61 5.33
N ASP A 194 -30.94 21.92 5.24
CA ASP A 194 -31.27 22.79 6.39
C ASP A 194 -30.21 22.78 7.50
N ALA A 195 -28.93 22.75 7.12
CA ALA A 195 -27.80 22.79 8.07
C ALA A 195 -27.65 24.15 8.79
N GLY A 196 -28.43 25.16 8.40
CA GLY A 196 -28.38 26.53 8.94
C GLY A 196 -26.96 27.12 8.92
N ARG A 197 -26.56 27.84 9.99
CA ARG A 197 -25.26 28.56 10.04
C ARG A 197 -24.02 27.66 10.05
N ILE A 198 -24.12 26.38 10.45
CA ILE A 198 -22.95 25.49 10.50
C ILE A 198 -22.42 25.10 9.13
N ARG A 199 -23.24 25.23 8.08
CA ARG A 199 -22.75 25.02 6.72
C ARG A 199 -21.51 25.86 6.41
N TRP A 200 -21.38 27.04 7.03
CA TRP A 200 -20.21 27.90 6.91
C TRP A 200 -18.98 27.27 7.56
N LEU A 201 -19.10 26.71 8.77
CA LEU A 201 -18.01 26.00 9.42
C LEU A 201 -17.55 24.78 8.62
N ILE A 202 -18.49 23.99 8.09
CA ILE A 202 -18.19 22.81 7.26
C ILE A 202 -17.48 23.24 5.96
N ALA A 203 -17.95 24.32 5.33
CA ALA A 203 -17.32 24.88 4.13
C ALA A 203 -15.92 25.46 4.41
N ILE A 204 -15.74 26.15 5.53
CA ILE A 204 -14.43 26.67 5.97
C ILE A 204 -13.48 25.52 6.24
N LEU A 205 -13.92 24.48 6.96
CA LEU A 205 -13.11 23.28 7.20
C LEU A 205 -12.72 22.63 5.88
N PHE A 206 -13.68 22.34 5.00
CA PHE A 206 -13.43 21.78 3.67
C PHE A 206 -12.42 22.60 2.87
N ALA A 207 -12.55 23.92 2.86
CA ALA A 207 -11.62 24.81 2.18
C ALA A 207 -10.23 24.80 2.85
N ALA A 208 -10.15 24.88 4.17
CA ALA A 208 -8.89 24.83 4.92
C ALA A 208 -8.14 23.52 4.68
N ILE A 209 -8.86 22.40 4.62
CA ILE A 209 -8.34 21.08 4.25
C ILE A 209 -7.83 21.10 2.81
N SER A 210 -8.65 21.53 1.86
CA SER A 210 -8.27 21.58 0.44
C SER A 210 -7.05 22.48 0.21
N LEU A 211 -6.91 23.56 0.99
CA LEU A 211 -5.80 24.50 0.92
C LEU A 211 -4.54 24.04 1.67
N SER A 212 -4.67 23.20 2.69
CA SER A 212 -3.54 22.68 3.47
C SER A 212 -2.81 21.52 2.78
N MET A 213 -3.45 20.85 1.81
CA MET A 213 -2.82 19.82 0.94
C MET A 213 -1.65 20.35 0.09
N ARG A 214 -1.37 21.65 0.19
CA ARG A 214 -0.29 22.36 -0.50
C ARG A 214 1.11 22.20 0.13
N HIS A 215 1.24 21.97 1.44
CA HIS A 215 2.50 22.27 2.17
C HIS A 215 3.24 21.07 2.78
N SER A 216 2.73 19.86 2.64
CA SER A 216 3.09 18.77 3.57
C SER A 216 3.71 17.54 2.93
N ASP A 217 3.87 17.48 1.60
CA ASP A 217 4.58 16.36 0.96
C ASP A 217 5.31 16.77 -0.35
N LEU A 218 6.57 16.37 -0.47
CA LEU A 218 7.38 16.42 -1.69
C LEU A 218 6.74 15.60 -2.84
N ARG A 219 5.78 14.70 -2.52
CA ARG A 219 4.98 13.94 -3.49
C ARG A 219 3.95 14.79 -4.26
N PHE A 220 3.51 15.94 -3.75
CA PHE A 220 2.58 16.86 -4.45
C PHE A 220 3.26 17.76 -5.49
N ASN A 221 4.50 17.45 -5.88
CA ASN A 221 5.18 18.09 -7.02
C ASN A 221 4.34 18.00 -8.32
N GLN A 222 3.43 17.02 -8.42
CA GLN A 222 2.41 16.94 -9.47
C GLN A 222 1.02 17.31 -8.96
N ARG A 223 0.81 18.62 -8.91
CA ARG A 223 -0.39 19.33 -8.43
C ARG A 223 -1.73 18.94 -9.08
N TRP A 224 -1.72 18.18 -10.18
CA TRP A 224 -2.93 17.58 -10.73
C TRP A 224 -3.52 16.52 -9.80
N GLU A 225 -2.68 15.78 -9.06
CA GLU A 225 -3.16 14.81 -8.06
C GLU A 225 -3.91 15.51 -6.93
N ALA A 226 -3.41 16.66 -6.46
CA ALA A 226 -4.11 17.50 -5.49
C ALA A 226 -5.45 18.03 -6.04
N LEU A 227 -5.50 18.42 -7.32
CA LEU A 227 -6.72 18.87 -7.98
C LEU A 227 -7.74 17.72 -8.13
N LEU A 228 -7.30 16.53 -8.57
CA LEU A 228 -8.14 15.33 -8.68
C LEU A 228 -8.66 14.89 -7.31
N LEU A 229 -7.82 14.95 -6.28
CA LEU A 229 -8.21 14.64 -4.90
C LEU A 229 -9.26 15.64 -4.39
N THR A 230 -9.06 16.94 -4.64
CA THR A 230 -10.02 17.99 -4.26
C THR A 230 -11.37 17.81 -4.97
N LEU A 231 -11.35 17.54 -6.28
CA LEU A 231 -12.55 17.27 -7.08
C LEU A 231 -13.23 15.96 -6.65
N GLY A 232 -12.45 14.94 -6.34
CA GLY A 232 -12.90 13.65 -5.83
C GLY A 232 -13.58 13.76 -4.47
N MET A 233 -12.97 14.49 -3.53
CA MET A 233 -13.57 14.82 -2.24
C MET A 233 -14.91 15.53 -2.43
N ALA A 234 -14.94 16.57 -3.26
CA ALA A 234 -16.17 17.31 -3.54
C ALA A 234 -17.27 16.40 -4.11
N GLY A 235 -16.93 15.54 -5.08
CA GLY A 235 -17.86 14.59 -5.68
C GLY A 235 -18.43 13.60 -4.67
N VAL A 236 -17.57 12.96 -3.87
CA VAL A 236 -17.99 12.00 -2.83
C VAL A 236 -18.87 12.66 -1.78
N PHE A 237 -18.56 13.89 -1.35
CA PHE A 237 -19.38 14.65 -0.41
C PHE A 237 -20.75 15.00 -0.99
N ILE A 238 -20.79 15.58 -2.19
CA ILE A 238 -22.05 16.00 -2.83
C ILE A 238 -22.96 14.78 -3.04
N LEU A 239 -22.39 13.66 -3.46
CA LEU A 239 -23.17 12.44 -3.70
C LEU A 239 -23.60 11.77 -2.39
N GLY A 240 -22.73 11.71 -1.38
CA GLY A 240 -23.08 11.21 -0.05
C GLY A 240 -24.22 12.01 0.59
N LEU A 241 -24.20 13.33 0.46
CA LEU A 241 -25.26 14.21 0.96
C LEU A 241 -26.58 14.08 0.17
N THR A 242 -26.52 13.76 -1.13
CA THR A 242 -27.74 13.46 -1.92
C THR A 242 -28.34 12.10 -1.55
N LEU A 243 -27.52 11.10 -1.21
CA LEU A 243 -28.00 9.81 -0.68
C LEU A 243 -28.72 9.96 0.68
N ILE A 244 -28.27 10.90 1.54
CA ILE A 244 -28.97 11.24 2.79
C ILE A 244 -30.40 11.74 2.49
N ARG A 245 -30.58 12.52 1.43
CA ARG A 245 -31.90 13.06 1.04
C ARG A 245 -32.83 11.98 0.50
N VAL A 246 -32.32 11.08 -0.35
CA VAL A 246 -33.09 9.94 -0.88
C VAL A 246 -33.53 8.99 0.25
N SER A 247 -32.73 8.89 1.32
CA SER A 247 -33.01 8.02 2.47
C SER A 247 -33.89 8.66 3.54
N ALA A 248 -34.16 9.97 3.47
CA ALA A 248 -35.07 10.64 4.38
C ALA A 248 -36.51 10.42 3.86
N PRO A 249 -37.37 9.66 4.57
CA PRO A 249 -38.76 9.54 4.15
C PRO A 249 -39.38 10.93 4.17
N ASP A 250 -39.88 11.35 3.01
CA ASP A 250 -40.54 12.63 2.85
C ASP A 250 -41.75 12.63 3.80
N SER A 251 -41.69 13.46 4.85
CA SER A 251 -42.71 13.50 5.92
C SER A 251 -44.07 14.00 5.43
N ARG A 252 -44.26 14.15 4.11
CA ARG A 252 -45.48 14.57 3.43
C ARG A 252 -46.25 13.40 2.77
N LEU A 253 -45.68 12.21 2.65
CA LEU A 253 -46.40 11.06 2.09
C LEU A 253 -46.96 10.19 3.22
N LYS A 254 -48.14 10.59 3.70
CA LYS A 254 -49.03 9.72 4.48
C LYS A 254 -49.42 8.49 3.65
N GLN A 255 -49.33 7.33 4.30
CA GLN A 255 -50.15 6.13 4.12
C GLN A 255 -50.87 5.98 2.77
N SER A 256 -50.30 5.16 1.89
CA SER A 256 -51.13 4.19 1.16
C SER A 256 -50.45 2.83 1.22
N SER A 257 -51.12 1.91 1.89
CA SER A 257 -50.83 0.49 1.91
C SER A 257 -51.20 -0.11 0.55
N THR A 258 -50.24 -0.61 -0.20
CA THR A 258 -50.40 -1.83 -1.02
C THR A 258 -49.01 -2.35 -1.40
N GLY A 259 -48.87 -3.68 -1.41
CA GLY A 259 -47.62 -4.38 -1.57
C GLY A 259 -46.95 -4.09 -2.91
N ASN A 260 -45.79 -3.42 -2.85
CA ASN A 260 -44.67 -3.63 -3.75
C ASN A 260 -43.41 -3.19 -3.01
N ARG A 261 -42.38 -4.04 -2.95
CA ARG A 261 -41.06 -3.63 -2.43
C ARG A 261 -40.60 -2.43 -3.26
N PRO A 262 -40.20 -1.30 -2.65
CA PRO A 262 -39.94 -0.08 -3.41
C PRO A 262 -38.72 -0.28 -4.33
N PRO A 263 -38.73 0.31 -5.54
CA PRO A 263 -37.58 0.37 -6.46
C PRO A 263 -36.38 1.21 -5.93
N SER A 264 -36.24 1.39 -4.61
CA SER A 264 -35.28 2.30 -3.98
C SER A 264 -33.99 1.65 -3.48
N THR A 265 -34.00 0.35 -3.14
CA THR A 265 -32.81 -0.31 -2.55
C THR A 265 -31.73 -0.64 -3.57
N PHE A 266 -32.12 -1.09 -4.77
CA PHE A 266 -31.19 -1.40 -5.86
C PHE A 266 -30.44 -0.14 -6.34
N ASN A 267 -31.16 0.96 -6.56
CA ASN A 267 -30.56 2.23 -6.99
C ASN A 267 -29.60 2.80 -5.94
N LEU A 268 -29.89 2.59 -4.65
CA LEU A 268 -29.04 3.00 -3.54
C LEU A 268 -27.75 2.18 -3.49
N GLN A 269 -27.85 0.85 -3.59
CA GLN A 269 -26.71 -0.05 -3.63
C GLN A 269 -25.80 0.22 -4.84
N LEU A 270 -26.39 0.47 -6.01
CA LEU A 270 -25.66 0.86 -7.21
C LEU A 270 -24.95 2.20 -7.04
N SER A 271 -25.61 3.20 -6.44
CA SER A 271 -25.01 4.51 -6.17
C SER A 271 -23.82 4.40 -5.19
N THR A 272 -23.97 3.59 -4.13
CA THR A 272 -22.87 3.35 -3.18
C THR A 272 -21.73 2.54 -3.79
N LEU A 273 -22.04 1.59 -4.68
CA LEU A 273 -21.04 0.85 -5.43
C LEU A 273 -20.22 1.79 -6.31
N ILE A 274 -20.88 2.68 -7.07
CA ILE A 274 -20.22 3.69 -7.88
C ILE A 274 -19.32 4.58 -7.00
N LEU A 275 -19.78 4.98 -5.81
CA LEU A 275 -18.98 5.78 -4.88
C LEU A 275 -17.72 5.08 -4.38
N TYR A 276 -17.84 3.84 -3.93
CA TYR A 276 -16.68 3.08 -3.49
C TYR A 276 -15.71 2.82 -4.65
N THR A 277 -16.21 2.63 -5.87
CA THR A 277 -15.39 2.55 -7.07
C THR A 277 -14.65 3.86 -7.34
N LEU A 278 -15.33 5.01 -7.27
CA LEU A 278 -14.70 6.32 -7.45
C LEU A 278 -13.63 6.59 -6.39
N LEU A 279 -13.90 6.28 -5.11
CA LEU A 279 -12.90 6.38 -4.03
C LEU A 279 -11.68 5.49 -4.29
N THR A 280 -11.90 4.29 -4.84
CA THR A 280 -10.81 3.37 -5.20
C THR A 280 -10.00 3.90 -6.38
N ILE A 281 -10.66 4.44 -7.40
CA ILE A 281 -10.00 5.09 -8.55
C ILE A 281 -9.14 6.27 -8.08
N LEU A 282 -9.65 7.10 -7.18
CA LEU A 282 -8.89 8.22 -6.61
C LEU A 282 -7.67 7.74 -5.81
N LEU A 283 -7.85 6.69 -4.98
CA LEU A 283 -6.76 6.09 -4.22
C LEU A 283 -5.65 5.53 -5.13
N LEU A 284 -6.03 4.92 -6.26
CA LEU A 284 -5.13 4.26 -7.20
C LEU A 284 -4.79 5.13 -8.43
N ALA A 285 -5.06 6.43 -8.37
CA ALA A 285 -4.94 7.33 -9.52
C ALA A 285 -3.58 7.27 -10.25
N PRO A 286 -2.41 7.16 -9.57
CA PRO A 286 -1.11 7.08 -10.23
C PRO A 286 -0.91 5.84 -11.11
N LEU A 287 -1.71 4.80 -10.93
CA LEU A 287 -1.63 3.56 -11.70
C LEU A 287 -2.43 3.62 -13.02
N ILE A 288 -3.43 4.51 -13.09
CA ILE A 288 -4.37 4.62 -14.22
C ILE A 288 -3.68 4.93 -15.55
N PRO A 289 -2.63 5.78 -15.63
CA PRO A 289 -1.98 6.07 -16.90
C PRO A 289 -1.23 4.87 -17.50
N ASN A 290 -0.73 3.96 -16.66
CA ASN A 290 0.11 2.84 -17.07
C ASN A 290 -0.25 1.53 -16.33
N PRO A 291 -1.51 1.05 -16.43
CA PRO A 291 -2.04 -0.01 -15.58
C PRO A 291 -1.43 -1.39 -15.91
N ALA A 292 -0.80 -1.53 -17.07
CA ALA A 292 -0.12 -2.74 -17.52
C ALA A 292 1.34 -2.83 -17.07
N THR A 293 1.94 -1.72 -16.61
CA THR A 293 3.35 -1.68 -16.23
C THR A 293 3.59 -1.13 -14.82
N HIS A 294 2.59 -0.53 -14.17
CA HIS A 294 2.75 0.07 -12.84
C HIS A 294 1.93 -0.70 -11.80
N ILE A 295 2.55 -1.04 -10.68
CA ILE A 295 1.89 -1.65 -9.51
C ILE A 295 2.11 -0.78 -8.26
N PRO A 296 1.19 -0.77 -7.28
CA PRO A 296 1.36 0.01 -6.05
C PRO A 296 2.50 -0.52 -5.18
N GLY A 297 3.13 0.40 -4.43
CA GLY A 297 4.21 0.14 -3.49
C GLY A 297 5.62 0.28 -4.09
N PRO A 298 6.65 0.38 -3.22
CA PRO A 298 8.05 0.23 -3.62
C PRO A 298 8.34 -1.21 -4.09
N PRO A 299 9.46 -1.46 -4.80
CA PRO A 299 9.80 -2.79 -5.27
C PRO A 299 10.07 -3.72 -4.07
N GLY A 300 9.34 -4.83 -4.00
CA GLY A 300 9.42 -5.81 -2.91
C GLY A 300 8.44 -6.97 -3.13
N ASP A 301 7.68 -7.32 -2.10
CA ASP A 301 6.66 -8.39 -2.13
C ASP A 301 5.60 -8.19 -3.23
N ASN A 302 5.31 -6.95 -3.64
CA ASN A 302 4.39 -6.69 -4.76
C ASN A 302 4.81 -7.40 -6.06
N LEU A 303 6.12 -7.46 -6.35
CA LEU A 303 6.66 -8.14 -7.52
C LEU A 303 6.56 -9.67 -7.38
N GLU A 304 6.72 -10.21 -6.18
CA GLU A 304 6.48 -11.63 -5.87
C GLU A 304 5.03 -12.04 -6.21
N TYR A 305 4.04 -11.23 -5.82
CA TYR A 305 2.64 -11.54 -6.12
C TYR A 305 2.31 -11.47 -7.61
N VAL A 306 2.89 -10.51 -8.33
CA VAL A 306 2.76 -10.47 -9.81
C VAL A 306 3.38 -11.74 -10.41
N TRP A 307 4.55 -12.15 -9.92
CA TRP A 307 5.18 -13.41 -10.34
C TRP A 307 4.29 -14.62 -10.06
N LYS A 308 3.73 -14.76 -8.84
CA LYS A 308 2.83 -15.87 -8.48
C LYS A 308 1.60 -15.92 -9.38
N ILE A 309 0.98 -14.78 -9.68
CA ILE A 309 -0.18 -14.72 -10.57
C ILE A 309 0.20 -15.27 -11.96
N GLN A 310 1.34 -14.86 -12.51
CA GLN A 310 1.83 -15.36 -13.80
C GLN A 310 2.20 -16.84 -13.75
N TRP A 311 2.89 -17.26 -12.68
CA TRP A 311 3.32 -18.64 -12.47
C TRP A 311 2.13 -19.59 -12.42
N PHE A 312 1.09 -19.28 -11.63
CA PHE A 312 -0.11 -20.10 -11.54
C PHE A 312 -0.80 -20.27 -12.90
N ALA A 313 -0.93 -19.19 -13.67
CA ALA A 313 -1.51 -19.26 -15.00
C ALA A 313 -0.69 -20.15 -15.94
N SER A 314 0.64 -19.99 -15.93
CA SER A 314 1.56 -20.76 -16.79
C SER A 314 1.60 -22.23 -16.40
N ALA A 315 1.66 -22.53 -15.10
CA ALA A 315 1.69 -23.88 -14.57
C ALA A 315 0.42 -24.67 -14.92
N LEU A 316 -0.75 -24.05 -14.76
CA LEU A 316 -2.01 -24.71 -15.11
C LEU A 316 -2.17 -24.88 -16.62
N ALA A 317 -1.73 -23.92 -17.43
CA ALA A 317 -1.71 -24.04 -18.89
C ALA A 317 -0.84 -25.23 -19.35
N GLU A 318 0.27 -25.47 -18.68
CA GLU A 318 1.18 -26.59 -18.91
C GLU A 318 0.74 -27.91 -18.24
N ARG A 319 -0.43 -27.95 -17.59
CA ARG A 319 -0.97 -29.11 -16.84
C ARG A 319 -0.05 -29.63 -15.74
N ARG A 320 0.75 -28.74 -15.13
CA ARG A 320 1.57 -29.03 -13.93
C ARG A 320 0.93 -28.44 -12.68
N SER A 321 1.30 -28.98 -11.52
CA SER A 321 0.88 -28.42 -10.24
C SER A 321 1.46 -27.01 -10.09
N PRO A 322 0.65 -25.98 -9.81
CA PRO A 322 1.15 -24.65 -9.50
C PRO A 322 1.79 -24.57 -8.12
N ALA A 323 1.66 -25.60 -7.27
CA ALA A 323 2.22 -25.60 -5.92
C ALA A 323 3.74 -25.85 -5.89
N PHE A 324 4.32 -26.47 -6.92
CA PHE A 324 5.75 -26.79 -6.98
C PHE A 324 6.46 -26.04 -8.11
N VAL A 325 7.52 -25.31 -7.76
CA VAL A 325 8.30 -24.46 -8.66
C VAL A 325 9.68 -25.07 -8.88
N PRO A 326 9.95 -25.71 -10.04
CA PRO A 326 11.20 -26.42 -10.27
C PRO A 326 12.42 -25.50 -10.50
N HIS A 327 12.19 -24.21 -10.74
CA HIS A 327 13.22 -23.26 -11.15
C HIS A 327 13.65 -22.29 -10.04
N LEU A 328 13.08 -22.40 -8.84
CA LEU A 328 13.56 -21.70 -7.65
C LEU A 328 14.29 -22.66 -6.74
N PHE A 329 15.29 -22.18 -5.99
CA PHE A 329 16.15 -23.05 -5.17
C PHE A 329 16.72 -24.22 -5.99
N PHE A 330 17.13 -23.93 -7.23
CA PHE A 330 17.65 -24.95 -8.13
C PHE A 330 18.89 -25.65 -7.54
N PRO A 331 19.03 -26.98 -7.69
CA PRO A 331 18.19 -27.90 -8.48
C PRO A 331 17.05 -28.56 -7.67
N ALA A 332 16.92 -28.27 -6.38
CA ALA A 332 15.95 -28.93 -5.51
C ALA A 332 14.50 -28.55 -5.85
N GLY A 333 14.28 -27.34 -6.35
CA GLY A 333 12.94 -26.79 -6.55
C GLY A 333 12.34 -26.26 -5.25
N TYR A 334 11.19 -25.62 -5.36
CA TYR A 334 10.52 -24.98 -4.24
C TYR A 334 9.04 -25.32 -4.17
N GLU A 335 8.60 -25.87 -3.05
CA GLU A 335 7.18 -26.01 -2.77
C GLU A 335 6.65 -24.67 -2.28
N LEU A 336 5.80 -24.01 -3.08
CA LEU A 336 5.17 -22.74 -2.72
C LEU A 336 4.27 -22.86 -1.49
N ALA A 337 3.96 -24.05 -1.01
CA ALA A 337 3.33 -24.22 0.30
C ALA A 337 4.19 -23.75 1.48
N TYR A 338 5.51 -23.56 1.27
CA TYR A 338 6.41 -22.91 2.23
C TYR A 338 6.38 -21.37 2.14
N SER A 339 5.69 -20.82 1.13
CA SER A 339 5.39 -19.40 1.00
C SER A 339 3.88 -19.17 0.95
N GLU A 340 3.43 -17.93 1.09
CA GLU A 340 1.99 -17.63 1.06
C GLU A 340 1.44 -17.84 -0.37
N LEU A 341 0.74 -18.95 -0.61
CA LEU A 341 0.16 -19.33 -1.92
C LEU A 341 -0.89 -18.33 -2.43
N SER A 342 -1.66 -17.72 -1.52
CA SER A 342 -2.77 -16.81 -1.83
C SER A 342 -3.75 -17.28 -2.94
N PRO A 343 -4.32 -18.52 -2.90
CA PRO A 343 -5.22 -19.01 -3.97
C PRO A 343 -6.39 -18.10 -4.33
N ALA A 344 -6.92 -17.34 -3.37
CA ALA A 344 -8.02 -16.42 -3.64
C ALA A 344 -7.61 -15.29 -4.58
N HIS A 345 -6.31 -14.97 -4.69
CA HIS A 345 -5.79 -13.97 -5.60
C HIS A 345 -5.30 -14.61 -6.91
N THR A 346 -4.62 -15.77 -6.84
CA THR A 346 -4.07 -16.42 -8.04
C THR A 346 -5.14 -17.15 -8.85
N LEU A 347 -5.96 -18.01 -8.23
CA LEU A 347 -6.98 -18.80 -8.95
C LEU A 347 -8.14 -17.95 -9.46
N LEU A 348 -8.67 -17.04 -8.63
CA LEU A 348 -9.74 -16.14 -9.08
C LEU A 348 -9.24 -15.14 -10.14
N GLY A 349 -7.94 -14.85 -10.14
CA GLY A 349 -7.28 -14.00 -11.14
C GLY A 349 -6.99 -14.71 -12.47
N LEU A 350 -7.09 -16.04 -12.55
CA LEU A 350 -6.70 -16.81 -13.75
C LEU A 350 -7.37 -16.33 -15.05
N PRO A 351 -8.70 -16.13 -15.12
CA PRO A 351 -9.33 -15.72 -16.37
C PRO A 351 -8.81 -14.36 -16.84
N LEU A 352 -8.58 -13.44 -15.90
CA LEU A 352 -8.07 -12.11 -16.20
C LEU A 352 -6.59 -12.15 -16.59
N THR A 353 -5.81 -13.03 -15.97
CA THR A 353 -4.39 -13.22 -16.28
C THR A 353 -4.21 -13.75 -17.69
N ALA A 354 -5.06 -14.69 -18.12
CA ALA A 354 -5.03 -15.24 -19.46
C ALA A 354 -5.35 -14.21 -20.56
N VAL A 355 -6.20 -13.21 -20.26
CA VAL A 355 -6.64 -12.21 -21.24
C VAL A 355 -5.79 -10.93 -21.19
N SER A 356 -5.32 -10.53 -20.02
CA SER A 356 -4.75 -9.19 -19.77
C SER A 356 -3.37 -9.22 -19.09
N GLY A 357 -2.85 -10.40 -18.75
CA GLY A 357 -1.57 -10.55 -18.06
C GLY A 357 -1.64 -10.31 -16.55
N ALA A 358 -0.55 -10.68 -15.86
CA ALA A 358 -0.50 -10.67 -14.41
C ALA A 358 -0.54 -9.27 -13.78
N VAL A 359 0.05 -8.25 -14.43
CA VAL A 359 0.12 -6.88 -13.89
C VAL A 359 -1.27 -6.23 -13.83
N ILE A 360 -2.03 -6.32 -14.93
CA ILE A 360 -3.41 -5.83 -14.96
C ILE A 360 -4.26 -6.59 -13.94
N THR A 361 -4.08 -7.91 -13.86
CA THR A 361 -4.80 -8.76 -12.89
C THR A 361 -4.54 -8.32 -11.45
N TYR A 362 -3.27 -8.10 -11.09
CA TYR A 362 -2.87 -7.62 -9.76
C TYR A 362 -3.59 -6.31 -9.40
N ASN A 363 -3.56 -5.32 -10.30
CA ASN A 363 -4.18 -4.03 -10.09
C ASN A 363 -5.71 -4.11 -9.96
N VAL A 364 -6.37 -4.91 -10.81
CA VAL A 364 -7.83 -5.10 -10.76
C VAL A 364 -8.26 -5.82 -9.50
N LEU A 365 -7.52 -6.84 -9.05
CA LEU A 365 -7.82 -7.54 -7.80
C LEU A 365 -7.68 -6.63 -6.58
N ILE A 366 -6.64 -5.79 -6.55
CA ILE A 366 -6.50 -4.75 -5.51
C ILE A 366 -7.71 -3.81 -5.53
N ALA A 367 -8.04 -3.23 -6.69
CA ALA A 367 -9.16 -2.29 -6.79
C ALA A 367 -10.49 -2.93 -6.36
N THR A 368 -10.77 -4.14 -6.84
CA THR A 368 -11.98 -4.89 -6.52
C THR A 368 -12.09 -5.17 -5.01
N SER A 369 -10.97 -5.46 -4.35
CA SER A 369 -10.95 -5.69 -2.91
C SER A 369 -11.44 -4.49 -2.08
N PHE A 370 -11.05 -3.26 -2.43
CA PHE A 370 -11.52 -2.05 -1.72
C PHE A 370 -13.02 -1.88 -1.86
N VAL A 371 -13.53 -1.98 -3.09
CA VAL A 371 -14.95 -1.84 -3.40
C VAL A 371 -15.77 -2.89 -2.66
N LEU A 372 -15.38 -4.16 -2.73
CA LEU A 372 -16.11 -5.26 -2.10
C LEU A 372 -16.02 -5.23 -0.57
N THR A 373 -14.87 -4.87 0.00
CA THR A 373 -14.74 -4.72 1.46
C THR A 373 -15.67 -3.63 1.98
N ALA A 374 -15.70 -2.47 1.31
CA ALA A 374 -16.58 -1.37 1.67
C ALA A 374 -18.06 -1.76 1.52
N LEU A 375 -18.42 -2.39 0.40
CA LEU A 375 -19.79 -2.84 0.12
C LEU A 375 -20.27 -3.88 1.14
N PHE A 376 -19.52 -4.95 1.38
CA PHE A 376 -19.94 -5.98 2.33
C PHE A 376 -20.01 -5.45 3.76
N THR A 377 -19.13 -4.51 4.13
CA THR A 377 -19.21 -3.84 5.43
C THR A 377 -20.46 -2.99 5.53
N MET A 378 -20.81 -2.25 4.48
CA MET A 378 -22.07 -1.51 4.42
C MET A 378 -23.26 -2.45 4.60
N LEU A 379 -23.32 -3.56 3.86
CA LEU A 379 -24.41 -4.53 3.97
C LEU A 379 -24.49 -5.15 5.37
N LEU A 380 -23.35 -5.44 6.00
CA LEU A 380 -23.28 -5.92 7.38
C LEU A 380 -23.76 -4.85 8.37
N ALA A 381 -23.35 -3.59 8.21
CA ALA A 381 -23.78 -2.47 9.02
C ALA A 381 -25.31 -2.24 8.92
N GLU A 382 -25.88 -2.31 7.72
CA GLU A 382 -27.33 -2.25 7.52
C GLU A 382 -28.05 -3.41 8.24
N ARG A 383 -27.51 -4.64 8.09
CA ARG A 383 -28.06 -5.85 8.73
C ARG A 383 -28.10 -5.72 10.26
N ILE A 384 -27.12 -5.07 10.88
CA ILE A 384 -27.09 -4.85 12.33
C ILE A 384 -27.86 -3.62 12.82
N GLY A 385 -28.34 -2.77 11.91
CA GLY A 385 -29.24 -1.65 12.23
C GLY A 385 -28.64 -0.24 12.16
N ALA A 386 -27.51 -0.06 11.47
CA ALA A 386 -26.87 1.26 11.30
C ALA A 386 -27.68 2.24 10.42
N GLY A 387 -28.66 1.74 9.67
CA GLY A 387 -29.33 2.49 8.60
C GLY A 387 -28.38 2.80 7.43
N THR A 388 -28.91 3.26 6.31
CA THR A 388 -28.13 3.43 5.07
C THR A 388 -26.94 4.36 5.24
N PHE A 389 -27.13 5.55 5.82
CA PHE A 389 -26.04 6.53 5.93
C PHE A 389 -24.94 6.06 6.88
N GLY A 390 -25.31 5.54 8.06
CA GLY A 390 -24.34 4.97 8.99
C GLY A 390 -23.61 3.78 8.39
N ALA A 391 -24.31 2.94 7.63
CA ALA A 391 -23.71 1.82 6.92
C ALA A 391 -22.73 2.25 5.83
N PHE A 392 -23.06 3.29 5.06
CA PHE A 392 -22.15 3.83 4.05
C PHE A 392 -20.84 4.31 4.68
N ILE A 393 -20.92 5.01 5.82
CA ILE A 393 -19.74 5.49 6.56
C ILE A 393 -18.96 4.33 7.17
N ALA A 394 -19.63 3.30 7.70
CA ALA A 394 -18.96 2.08 8.16
C ALA A 394 -18.19 1.41 7.03
N GLY A 395 -18.80 1.29 5.84
CA GLY A 395 -18.15 0.75 4.65
C GLY A 395 -16.94 1.55 4.19
N ALA A 396 -17.05 2.88 4.14
CA ALA A 396 -15.93 3.77 3.80
C ALA A 396 -14.79 3.67 4.83
N GLY A 397 -15.13 3.72 6.13
CA GLY A 397 -14.16 3.67 7.22
C GLY A 397 -13.36 2.36 7.24
N VAL A 398 -14.01 1.22 7.01
CA VAL A 398 -13.32 -0.09 6.99
C VAL A 398 -12.61 -0.33 5.66
N GLY A 399 -13.27 -0.05 4.54
CA GLY A 399 -12.74 -0.32 3.20
C GLY A 399 -11.47 0.47 2.88
N PHE A 400 -11.35 1.69 3.40
CA PHE A 400 -10.25 2.62 3.12
C PHE A 400 -9.41 2.97 4.36
N CYS A 401 -9.49 2.16 5.43
CA CYS A 401 -8.69 2.38 6.64
C CYS A 401 -7.18 2.32 6.34
N LEU A 402 -6.39 3.01 7.18
CA LEU A 402 -4.94 3.05 7.10
C LEU A 402 -4.30 1.65 7.07
N TRP A 403 -4.87 0.72 7.84
CA TRP A 403 -4.41 -0.67 7.86
C TRP A 403 -4.44 -1.28 6.47
N ARG A 404 -5.55 -1.14 5.72
CA ARG A 404 -5.63 -1.66 4.33
C ARG A 404 -4.71 -0.90 3.39
N TYR A 405 -4.64 0.42 3.52
CA TYR A 405 -3.73 1.25 2.72
C TYR A 405 -2.27 0.76 2.84
N GLN A 406 -1.81 0.46 4.05
CA GLN A 406 -0.42 0.06 4.22
C GLN A 406 -0.11 -1.28 3.54
N HIS A 407 -1.07 -2.21 3.51
CA HIS A 407 -0.87 -3.53 2.93
C HIS A 407 -0.89 -3.52 1.39
N ILE A 408 -1.49 -2.52 0.73
CA ILE A 408 -1.38 -2.42 -0.74
C ILE A 408 0.03 -2.11 -1.23
N LEU A 409 0.93 -1.67 -0.36
CA LEU A 409 2.31 -1.34 -0.71
C LEU A 409 3.20 -2.58 -0.93
N GLY A 410 2.66 -3.79 -0.82
CA GLY A 410 3.42 -5.02 -1.07
C GLY A 410 2.73 -6.32 -0.68
N GLN A 411 1.77 -6.27 0.25
CA GLN A 411 1.23 -7.45 0.95
C GLN A 411 -0.17 -7.81 0.43
N MET A 412 -0.26 -8.26 -0.81
CA MET A 412 -1.53 -8.56 -1.48
C MET A 412 -2.37 -9.60 -0.72
N ASN A 413 -1.75 -10.60 -0.10
CA ASN A 413 -2.43 -11.61 0.72
C ASN A 413 -3.33 -10.99 1.81
N MET A 414 -2.88 -9.89 2.42
CA MET A 414 -3.59 -9.18 3.48
C MET A 414 -4.69 -8.24 2.96
N ILE A 415 -4.84 -8.03 1.64
CA ILE A 415 -5.89 -7.17 1.12
C ILE A 415 -7.22 -7.91 0.95
N GLY A 416 -7.26 -9.25 1.01
CA GLY A 416 -8.45 -10.10 0.86
C GLY A 416 -9.55 -9.98 1.93
N THR A 417 -9.71 -8.82 2.58
CA THR A 417 -10.62 -8.60 3.71
C THR A 417 -12.10 -8.65 3.34
N GLN A 418 -12.46 -8.54 2.06
CA GLN A 418 -13.85 -8.68 1.62
C GLN A 418 -14.41 -10.06 2.02
N TRP A 419 -13.58 -11.11 2.00
CA TRP A 419 -14.01 -12.45 2.38
C TRP A 419 -14.22 -12.61 3.88
N VAL A 420 -13.41 -11.93 4.70
CA VAL A 420 -13.60 -11.82 6.16
C VAL A 420 -14.96 -11.19 6.45
N VAL A 421 -15.27 -10.06 5.81
CA VAL A 421 -16.54 -9.36 6.05
C VAL A 421 -17.73 -10.18 5.53
N LEU A 422 -17.58 -10.88 4.40
CA LEU A 422 -18.59 -11.79 3.87
C LEU A 422 -18.90 -12.93 4.84
N ALA A 423 -17.88 -13.49 5.49
CA ALA A 423 -18.05 -14.55 6.48
C ALA A 423 -18.90 -14.08 7.68
N ILE A 424 -18.58 -12.89 8.20
CA ILE A 424 -19.31 -12.25 9.30
C ILE A 424 -20.73 -11.88 8.87
N TYR A 425 -20.90 -11.37 7.65
CA TYR A 425 -22.20 -11.07 7.07
C TYR A 425 -23.08 -12.32 7.04
N GLY A 426 -22.60 -13.42 6.47
CA GLY A 426 -23.29 -14.70 6.45
C GLY A 426 -23.66 -15.17 7.86
N LEU A 427 -22.72 -15.11 8.82
CA LEU A 427 -22.96 -15.60 10.18
C LEU A 427 -24.07 -14.79 10.86
N GLU A 428 -24.02 -13.46 10.78
CA GLU A 428 -25.05 -12.59 11.34
C GLU A 428 -26.42 -12.83 10.69
N GLY A 429 -26.46 -13.17 9.40
CA GLY A 429 -27.68 -13.57 8.71
C GLY A 429 -28.25 -14.88 9.21
N PHE A 430 -27.38 -15.88 9.33
CA PHE A 430 -27.77 -17.22 9.75
C PHE A 430 -28.35 -17.20 11.17
N LEU A 431 -27.71 -16.50 12.11
CA LEU A 431 -28.19 -16.37 13.49
C LEU A 431 -29.61 -15.76 13.57
N ARG A 432 -29.95 -14.89 12.62
CA ARG A 432 -31.26 -14.21 12.54
C ARG A 432 -32.31 -14.98 11.76
N GLN A 433 -31.94 -15.53 10.60
CA GLN A 433 -32.88 -16.00 9.59
C GLN A 433 -32.80 -17.50 9.32
N ARG A 434 -31.73 -18.18 9.78
CA ARG A 434 -31.48 -19.63 9.63
C ARG A 434 -31.52 -20.13 8.18
N ARG A 435 -31.15 -19.28 7.22
CA ARG A 435 -31.21 -19.63 5.79
C ARG A 435 -29.93 -20.32 5.36
N THR A 436 -30.04 -21.32 4.48
CA THR A 436 -28.89 -22.02 3.90
C THR A 436 -27.95 -21.06 3.17
N ILE A 437 -28.47 -20.05 2.48
CA ILE A 437 -27.63 -19.06 1.78
C ILE A 437 -26.71 -18.30 2.74
N ASP A 438 -27.17 -17.96 3.95
CA ASP A 438 -26.34 -17.26 4.92
C ASP A 438 -25.19 -18.17 5.41
N ALA A 439 -25.45 -19.46 5.62
CA ALA A 439 -24.42 -20.45 5.95
C ALA A 439 -23.45 -20.69 4.78
N LEU A 440 -23.93 -20.72 3.54
CA LEU A 440 -23.09 -20.80 2.34
C LEU A 440 -22.15 -19.59 2.24
N LEU A 441 -22.67 -18.37 2.47
CA LEU A 441 -21.86 -17.15 2.48
C LEU A 441 -20.82 -17.16 3.61
N THR A 442 -21.16 -17.71 4.79
CA THR A 442 -20.18 -17.93 5.86
C THR A 442 -19.07 -18.89 5.42
N GLY A 443 -19.43 -20.07 4.91
CA GLY A 443 -18.46 -21.07 4.46
C GLY A 443 -17.55 -20.56 3.33
N LEU A 444 -18.15 -19.89 2.35
CA LEU A 444 -17.43 -19.27 1.23
C LEU A 444 -16.49 -18.16 1.71
N GLY A 445 -16.97 -17.26 2.58
CA GLY A 445 -16.15 -16.19 3.15
C GLY A 445 -14.97 -16.73 3.95
N VAL A 446 -15.19 -17.77 4.76
CA VAL A 446 -14.12 -18.44 5.52
C VAL A 446 -13.09 -19.08 4.58
N ALA A 447 -13.55 -19.85 3.59
CA ALA A 447 -12.66 -20.50 2.63
C ALA A 447 -11.81 -19.48 1.86
N LEU A 448 -12.44 -18.45 1.30
CA LEU A 448 -11.76 -17.43 0.51
C LEU A 448 -10.86 -16.53 1.38
N ALA A 449 -11.22 -16.27 2.63
CA ALA A 449 -10.34 -15.56 3.56
C ALA A 449 -9.09 -16.40 3.87
N ALA A 450 -9.25 -17.68 4.19
CA ALA A 450 -8.13 -18.61 4.41
C ALA A 450 -7.26 -18.78 3.16
N TRP A 451 -7.86 -18.77 1.97
CA TRP A 451 -7.16 -18.74 0.68
C TRP A 451 -6.53 -17.38 0.35
N SER A 452 -6.95 -16.28 0.96
CA SER A 452 -6.30 -14.98 0.78
C SER A 452 -5.03 -14.89 1.61
N SER A 453 -5.08 -15.35 2.86
CA SER A 453 -3.92 -15.37 3.75
C SER A 453 -4.01 -16.44 4.82
N TRP A 454 -2.88 -17.06 5.13
CA TRP A 454 -2.74 -17.97 6.27
C TRP A 454 -3.03 -17.30 7.61
N TYR A 455 -2.95 -15.97 7.71
CA TYR A 455 -3.33 -15.25 8.92
C TYR A 455 -4.84 -15.33 9.16
N TYR A 456 -5.65 -15.21 8.11
CA TYR A 456 -7.11 -15.22 8.23
C TYR A 456 -7.65 -16.61 8.55
N GLY A 457 -7.01 -17.68 8.05
CA GLY A 457 -7.42 -19.05 8.29
C GLY A 457 -7.78 -19.32 9.76
N PRO A 458 -6.83 -19.29 10.70
CA PRO A 458 -7.09 -19.58 12.10
C PRO A 458 -7.70 -18.40 12.88
N THR A 459 -7.30 -17.15 12.58
CA THR A 459 -7.75 -16.00 13.38
C THR A 459 -9.22 -15.63 13.11
N LEU A 460 -9.74 -15.89 11.90
CA LEU A 460 -11.16 -15.68 11.59
C LEU A 460 -12.05 -16.68 12.32
N TRP A 461 -11.63 -17.94 12.50
CA TRP A 461 -12.43 -18.90 13.27
C TRP A 461 -12.60 -18.46 14.73
N LEU A 462 -11.54 -17.97 15.36
CA LEU A 462 -11.61 -17.41 16.71
C LEU A 462 -12.57 -16.22 16.78
N LEU A 463 -12.47 -15.33 15.78
CA LEU A 463 -13.38 -14.18 15.67
C LEU A 463 -14.83 -14.62 15.53
N LEU A 464 -15.13 -15.53 14.60
CA LEU A 464 -16.49 -16.01 14.34
C LEU A 464 -17.06 -16.78 15.54
N ALA A 465 -16.24 -17.55 16.25
CA ALA A 465 -16.64 -18.23 17.48
C ALA A 465 -17.01 -17.21 18.57
N LEU A 466 -16.16 -16.21 18.81
CA LEU A 466 -16.44 -15.15 19.78
C LEU A 466 -17.66 -14.32 19.37
N TRP A 467 -17.80 -13.99 18.08
CA TRP A 467 -18.97 -13.30 17.53
C TRP A 467 -20.24 -14.11 17.76
N ALA A 468 -20.24 -15.40 17.39
CA ALA A 468 -21.39 -16.29 17.55
C ALA A 468 -21.78 -16.43 19.01
N LEU A 469 -20.81 -16.62 19.92
CA LEU A 469 -21.04 -16.74 21.36
C LEU A 469 -21.73 -15.50 21.94
N LEU A 470 -21.19 -14.31 21.64
CA LEU A 470 -21.71 -13.04 22.17
C LEU A 470 -23.02 -12.63 21.51
N ARG A 471 -23.26 -13.05 20.25
CA ARG A 471 -24.48 -12.74 19.51
C ARG A 471 -25.56 -13.81 19.63
N TRP A 472 -25.25 -14.97 20.23
CA TRP A 472 -26.14 -16.13 20.28
C TRP A 472 -27.54 -15.75 20.79
N PRO A 473 -28.61 -16.04 20.04
CA PRO A 473 -29.97 -15.80 20.51
C PRO A 473 -30.37 -16.94 21.44
N TRP A 474 -29.91 -16.89 22.69
CA TRP A 474 -30.11 -17.93 23.72
C TRP A 474 -31.56 -18.41 23.86
N ARG A 475 -32.55 -17.53 23.64
CA ARG A 475 -33.99 -17.87 23.67
C ARG A 475 -34.43 -18.75 22.50
N GLU A 476 -33.72 -18.71 21.39
CA GLU A 476 -34.01 -19.42 20.14
C GLU A 476 -33.00 -20.54 19.87
N THR A 477 -32.23 -20.96 20.88
CA THR A 477 -31.19 -22.00 20.75
C THR A 477 -31.74 -23.27 20.12
N ARG A 478 -32.92 -23.74 20.54
CA ARG A 478 -33.57 -24.92 19.96
C ARG A 478 -33.86 -24.75 18.46
N ALA A 479 -34.26 -23.55 18.03
CA ALA A 479 -34.53 -23.27 16.63
C ALA A 479 -33.24 -23.22 15.80
N ILE A 480 -32.13 -22.72 16.36
CA ILE A 480 -30.82 -22.79 15.69
C ILE A 480 -30.34 -24.23 15.56
N LEU A 481 -30.42 -25.01 16.64
CA LEU A 481 -30.02 -26.42 16.62
C LEU A 481 -30.89 -27.24 15.66
N ALA A 482 -32.18 -26.92 15.54
CA ALA A 482 -33.07 -27.52 14.55
C ALA A 482 -32.66 -27.17 13.10
N ALA A 483 -31.96 -26.05 12.88
CA ALA A 483 -31.43 -25.63 11.60
C ALA A 483 -30.04 -26.23 11.27
N TRP A 484 -29.69 -27.38 11.85
CA TRP A 484 -28.40 -28.04 11.62
C TRP A 484 -28.15 -28.36 10.13
N ARG A 485 -29.18 -28.74 9.36
CA ARG A 485 -29.06 -29.04 7.91
C ARG A 485 -28.57 -27.81 7.12
N PRO A 486 -29.24 -26.64 7.20
CA PRO A 486 -28.68 -25.40 6.68
C PRO A 486 -27.30 -25.06 7.23
N ALA A 487 -27.05 -25.29 8.53
CA ALA A 487 -25.77 -24.97 9.16
C ALA A 487 -24.60 -25.78 8.58
N LEU A 488 -24.83 -27.04 8.16
CA LEU A 488 -23.81 -27.89 7.53
C LEU A 488 -23.26 -27.29 6.23
N ALA A 489 -23.98 -26.40 5.55
CA ALA A 489 -23.49 -25.77 4.34
C ALA A 489 -22.19 -24.99 4.54
N ALA A 490 -22.01 -24.35 5.70
CA ALA A 490 -20.80 -23.58 6.01
C ALA A 490 -19.53 -24.46 6.09
N PRO A 491 -19.46 -25.49 6.95
CA PRO A 491 -18.29 -26.37 7.01
C PRO A 491 -18.12 -27.19 5.74
N LEU A 492 -19.19 -27.62 5.05
CA LEU A 492 -19.05 -28.38 3.80
C LEU A 492 -18.40 -27.55 2.69
N VAL A 493 -18.82 -26.31 2.49
CA VAL A 493 -18.19 -25.41 1.51
C VAL A 493 -16.76 -25.09 1.92
N ALA A 494 -16.53 -24.80 3.20
CA ALA A 494 -15.18 -24.52 3.69
C ALA A 494 -14.24 -25.72 3.47
N LEU A 495 -14.67 -26.94 3.82
CA LEU A 495 -13.89 -28.15 3.61
C LEU A 495 -13.68 -28.46 2.14
N ALA A 496 -14.70 -28.34 1.29
CA ALA A 496 -14.58 -28.60 -0.15
C ALA A 496 -13.53 -27.71 -0.82
N LEU A 497 -13.45 -26.44 -0.41
CA LEU A 497 -12.47 -25.49 -0.95
C LEU A 497 -11.10 -25.62 -0.27
N LEU A 498 -11.03 -25.91 1.02
CA LEU A 498 -9.75 -26.02 1.73
C LEU A 498 -9.07 -27.37 1.51
N ALA A 499 -9.80 -28.45 1.22
CA ALA A 499 -9.26 -29.80 1.10
C ALA A 499 -8.15 -29.95 0.05
N PRO A 500 -8.26 -29.41 -1.18
CA PRO A 500 -7.16 -29.47 -2.16
C PRO A 500 -5.86 -28.81 -1.68
N TYR A 501 -5.97 -27.85 -0.76
CA TYR A 501 -4.85 -27.11 -0.21
C TYR A 501 -4.32 -27.68 1.12
N ALA A 502 -5.10 -28.52 1.79
CA ALA A 502 -4.69 -29.12 3.05
C ALA A 502 -3.45 -29.99 2.90
N HIS A 503 -3.33 -30.75 1.80
CA HIS A 503 -2.19 -31.63 1.56
C HIS A 503 -0.84 -30.89 1.50
N PRO A 504 -0.63 -29.89 0.61
CA PRO A 504 0.63 -29.15 0.55
C PRO A 504 0.95 -28.42 1.88
N THR A 505 -0.05 -27.85 2.55
CA THR A 505 0.15 -27.20 3.85
C THR A 505 0.56 -28.20 4.94
N VAL A 506 -0.04 -29.39 4.99
CA VAL A 506 0.34 -30.44 5.95
C VAL A 506 1.75 -30.96 5.67
N GLN A 507 2.16 -31.08 4.40
CA GLN A 507 3.54 -31.43 4.07
C GLN A 507 4.51 -30.35 4.55
N ALA A 508 4.18 -29.07 4.35
CA ALA A 508 5.00 -27.96 4.83
C ALA A 508 5.14 -27.96 6.37
N LEU A 509 4.04 -28.20 7.09
CA LEU A 509 4.04 -28.32 8.56
C LEU A 509 4.87 -29.51 9.09
N ARG A 510 5.06 -30.56 8.29
CA ARG A 510 5.88 -31.74 8.64
C ARG A 510 7.36 -31.57 8.29
N GLY A 511 7.69 -30.65 7.39
CA GLY A 511 9.02 -30.49 6.79
C GLY A 511 10.02 -29.65 7.57
N GLY A 512 9.62 -28.96 8.65
CA GLY A 512 10.52 -28.10 9.44
C GLY A 512 9.84 -27.34 10.59
N GLU A 513 10.60 -26.51 11.31
CA GLU A 513 10.07 -25.63 12.36
C GLU A 513 9.20 -24.52 11.75
N THR A 514 7.89 -24.59 11.99
CA THR A 514 6.94 -23.56 11.52
C THR A 514 6.69 -22.47 12.54
N ARG A 515 7.41 -22.50 13.67
CA ARG A 515 7.39 -21.46 14.69
C ARG A 515 8.40 -20.38 14.32
N HIS A 516 7.99 -19.13 14.46
CA HIS A 516 8.89 -18.00 14.28
C HIS A 516 9.60 -17.65 15.59
N ASP A 517 10.79 -17.05 15.46
CA ASP A 517 11.52 -16.52 16.59
C ASP A 517 10.68 -15.50 17.38
N TYR A 518 10.70 -15.63 18.70
CA TYR A 518 9.93 -14.82 19.63
C TYR A 518 10.24 -13.33 19.50
N ALA A 519 11.50 -12.96 19.24
CA ALA A 519 11.89 -11.57 19.03
C ALA A 519 11.17 -10.94 17.81
N MET A 520 10.98 -11.74 16.75
CA MET A 520 10.27 -11.31 15.54
C MET A 520 8.77 -11.10 15.80
N LEU A 521 8.16 -11.90 16.68
CA LEU A 521 6.77 -11.71 17.10
C LEU A 521 6.60 -10.36 17.79
N LEU A 522 7.48 -10.01 18.71
CA LEU A 522 7.44 -8.73 19.42
C LEU A 522 7.63 -7.54 18.46
N LEU A 523 8.56 -7.66 17.51
CA LEU A 523 8.81 -6.61 16.51
C LEU A 523 7.60 -6.34 15.61
N LEU A 524 6.84 -7.38 15.26
CA LEU A 524 5.69 -7.29 14.36
C LEU A 524 4.33 -7.24 15.08
N SER A 525 4.35 -6.89 16.36
CA SER A 525 3.16 -6.62 17.18
C SER A 525 2.84 -5.14 17.22
N ALA A 526 1.57 -4.80 17.40
CA ALA A 526 1.13 -3.42 17.55
C ALA A 526 1.48 -2.89 18.95
N ARG A 527 1.60 -1.58 19.08
CA ARG A 527 1.70 -0.88 20.36
C ARG A 527 0.45 -0.05 20.60
N PRO A 528 0.11 0.28 21.86
CA PRO A 528 -1.05 1.13 22.14
C PRO A 528 -1.03 2.47 21.39
N LEU A 529 0.15 3.08 21.24
CA LEU A 529 0.32 4.33 20.50
C LEU A 529 0.06 4.18 18.99
N ASP A 530 0.26 2.99 18.43
CA ASP A 530 0.06 2.74 16.99
C ASP A 530 -1.43 2.84 16.58
N TYR A 531 -2.36 2.70 17.54
CA TYR A 531 -3.79 2.93 17.34
C TYR A 531 -4.19 4.42 17.31
N LEU A 532 -3.31 5.29 17.79
CA LEU A 532 -3.49 6.74 17.84
C LEU A 532 -2.58 7.48 16.84
N ALA A 533 -1.56 6.80 16.33
CA ALA A 533 -0.61 7.35 15.37
C ALA A 533 -1.32 7.73 14.05
N PRO A 534 -1.37 9.01 13.68
CA PRO A 534 -2.03 9.44 12.46
C PRO A 534 -1.29 8.87 11.25
N SER A 535 -1.99 8.76 10.12
CA SER A 535 -1.36 8.25 8.91
C SER A 535 -0.18 9.12 8.47
N ARG A 536 1.00 8.50 8.40
CA ARG A 536 2.22 9.09 7.80
C ARG A 536 2.13 9.26 6.28
N TYR A 537 1.10 8.67 5.66
CA TYR A 537 0.80 8.81 4.24
C TYR A 537 -0.27 9.87 3.97
N HIS A 538 -0.80 10.53 5.00
CA HIS A 538 -1.81 11.54 4.78
C HIS A 538 -1.21 12.82 4.21
N ALA A 539 -1.87 13.38 3.20
CA ALA A 539 -1.42 14.57 2.51
C ALA A 539 -1.15 15.74 3.45
N LEU A 540 -2.01 16.00 4.44
CA LEU A 540 -1.97 17.21 5.31
C LEU A 540 -0.97 17.15 6.45
N TRP A 541 -0.81 15.97 7.04
CA TRP A 541 -0.13 15.82 8.32
C TRP A 541 0.87 14.67 8.31
N GLY A 542 1.10 14.02 7.16
CA GLY A 542 1.98 12.86 7.03
C GLY A 542 3.41 13.16 7.50
N GLY A 543 3.96 14.33 7.15
CA GLY A 543 5.29 14.75 7.63
C GLY A 543 5.36 14.99 9.14
N TRP A 544 4.29 15.49 9.77
CA TRP A 544 4.21 15.61 11.23
C TRP A 544 4.04 14.23 11.89
N ALA A 545 3.14 13.41 11.36
CA ALA A 545 2.89 12.04 11.82
C ALA A 545 4.17 11.18 11.75
N ALA A 546 4.94 11.29 10.68
CA ALA A 546 6.21 10.60 10.51
C ALA A 546 7.30 11.04 11.51
N ARG A 547 7.18 12.24 12.10
CA ARG A 547 8.11 12.72 13.16
C ARG A 547 7.65 12.32 14.55
N VAL A 548 6.35 12.40 14.83
CA VAL A 548 5.78 12.07 16.15
C VAL A 548 5.73 10.56 16.37
N ALA A 549 5.51 9.79 15.32
CA ALA A 549 5.48 8.34 15.34
C ALA A 549 6.52 7.77 14.36
N SER A 550 7.79 8.17 14.53
CA SER A 550 8.92 7.73 13.69
C SER A 550 9.05 6.21 13.62
N ASP A 551 8.71 5.56 14.74
CA ASP A 551 8.88 4.13 14.93
C ASP A 551 7.63 3.35 14.50
N THR A 552 6.55 4.02 14.05
CA THR A 552 5.34 3.36 13.56
C THR A 552 5.41 3.25 12.04
N ALA A 553 5.63 2.04 11.56
CA ALA A 553 5.70 1.74 10.12
C ALA A 553 5.22 0.32 9.85
N GLY A 554 5.06 -0.02 8.55
CA GLY A 554 4.78 -1.41 8.20
C GLY A 554 3.47 -1.91 8.80
N ALA A 555 3.46 -3.17 9.21
CA ALA A 555 2.28 -3.85 9.77
C ALA A 555 1.73 -3.20 11.07
N GLN A 556 2.46 -2.26 11.68
CA GLN A 556 2.02 -1.53 12.88
C GLN A 556 1.12 -0.33 12.59
N LEU A 557 0.95 0.10 11.33
CA LEU A 557 0.06 1.22 10.99
C LEU A 557 -1.42 0.79 11.08
N VAL A 558 -1.93 0.75 12.31
CA VAL A 558 -3.25 0.20 12.68
C VAL A 558 -4.24 1.27 13.14
N ALA A 559 -3.95 2.57 13.03
CA ALA A 559 -4.84 3.61 13.52
C ALA A 559 -6.17 3.68 12.72
N PRO A 560 -7.34 3.62 13.38
CA PRO A 560 -8.64 3.75 12.73
C PRO A 560 -8.98 5.17 12.25
N GLY A 561 -8.34 6.19 12.87
CA GLY A 561 -8.73 7.59 12.75
C GLY A 561 -9.55 8.07 13.96
N VAL A 562 -9.28 9.31 14.40
CA VAL A 562 -9.87 9.89 15.62
C VAL A 562 -11.37 10.09 15.43
N SER A 563 -11.78 10.54 14.26
CA SER A 563 -13.19 10.82 13.95
C SER A 563 -14.01 9.53 13.94
N LEU A 564 -13.45 8.44 13.41
CA LEU A 564 -14.09 7.13 13.41
C LEU A 564 -14.20 6.57 14.85
N LEU A 565 -13.16 6.73 15.67
CA LEU A 565 -13.18 6.34 17.09
C LEU A 565 -14.24 7.09 17.90
N ILE A 566 -14.37 8.41 17.70
CA ILE A 566 -15.41 9.20 18.38
C ILE A 566 -16.80 8.72 17.96
N LEU A 567 -17.04 8.50 16.67
CA LEU A 567 -18.32 7.95 16.19
C LEU A 567 -18.58 6.54 16.75
N ALA A 568 -17.57 5.69 16.87
CA ALA A 568 -17.69 4.38 17.50
C ALA A 568 -18.09 4.50 18.98
N GLY A 569 -17.51 5.46 19.72
CA GLY A 569 -17.91 5.78 21.09
C GLY A 569 -19.36 6.27 21.18
N VAL A 570 -19.80 7.12 20.26
CA VAL A 570 -21.21 7.56 20.16
C VAL A 570 -22.13 6.37 19.88
N GLY A 571 -21.72 5.45 19.01
CA GLY A 571 -22.43 4.20 18.71
C GLY A 571 -22.57 3.31 19.94
N LEU A 572 -21.47 3.06 20.62
CA LEU A 572 -21.47 2.28 21.87
C LEU A 572 -22.39 2.91 22.91
N TRP A 573 -22.31 4.23 23.11
CA TRP A 573 -23.14 4.92 24.09
C TRP A 573 -24.63 4.89 23.75
N ARG A 574 -25.00 5.22 22.50
CA ARG A 574 -26.40 5.21 22.04
C ARG A 574 -27.01 3.81 22.08
N TRP A 575 -26.22 2.80 21.74
CA TRP A 575 -26.66 1.41 21.65
C TRP A 575 -26.23 0.56 22.85
N ARG A 576 -25.82 1.16 23.98
CA ARG A 576 -25.32 0.46 25.18
C ARG A 576 -26.30 -0.53 25.82
N LYS A 577 -27.59 -0.40 25.51
CA LYS A 577 -28.63 -1.35 25.97
C LYS A 577 -28.82 -2.54 25.04
N GLN A 578 -28.23 -2.49 23.85
CA GLN A 578 -28.35 -3.51 22.82
C GLN A 578 -27.13 -4.43 22.86
N ARG A 579 -27.36 -5.73 22.76
CA ARG A 579 -26.30 -6.75 22.79
C ARG A 579 -25.26 -6.55 21.69
N VAL A 580 -25.68 -6.04 20.53
CA VAL A 580 -24.80 -5.82 19.38
C VAL A 580 -23.67 -4.83 19.70
N ALA A 581 -23.93 -3.77 20.46
CA ALA A 581 -22.91 -2.77 20.78
C ALA A 581 -21.82 -3.34 21.70
N TRP A 582 -22.24 -4.08 22.73
CA TRP A 582 -21.31 -4.76 23.64
C TRP A 582 -20.54 -5.89 22.96
N MET A 583 -21.19 -6.64 22.06
CA MET A 583 -20.50 -7.63 21.23
C MET A 583 -19.41 -6.96 20.40
N LEU A 584 -19.72 -5.91 19.63
CA LEU A 584 -18.74 -5.21 18.80
C LEU A 584 -17.61 -4.61 19.65
N PHE A 585 -17.93 -4.03 20.80
CA PHE A 585 -16.93 -3.50 21.72
C PHE A 585 -16.01 -4.61 22.26
N THR A 586 -16.57 -5.75 22.66
CA THR A 586 -15.82 -6.88 23.22
C THR A 586 -14.93 -7.53 22.17
N VAL A 587 -15.49 -7.81 20.98
CA VAL A 587 -14.75 -8.38 19.85
C VAL A 587 -13.65 -7.42 19.39
N GLY A 588 -13.97 -6.12 19.26
CA GLY A 588 -13.01 -5.10 18.90
C GLY A 588 -11.87 -4.98 19.91
N THR A 589 -12.20 -4.95 21.21
CA THR A 589 -11.20 -4.88 22.29
C THR A 589 -10.33 -6.14 22.35
N ALA A 590 -10.93 -7.33 22.23
CA ALA A 590 -10.19 -8.59 22.16
C ALA A 590 -9.22 -8.59 20.96
N SER A 591 -9.66 -8.05 19.81
CA SER A 591 -8.81 -7.93 18.62
C SER A 591 -7.66 -6.95 18.82
N VAL A 592 -7.88 -5.83 19.53
CA VAL A 592 -6.81 -4.90 19.93
C VAL A 592 -5.83 -5.61 20.85
N VAL A 593 -6.30 -6.27 21.90
CA VAL A 593 -5.42 -6.96 22.87
C VAL A 593 -4.60 -8.05 22.18
N MET A 594 -5.20 -8.83 21.29
CA MET A 594 -4.48 -9.85 20.50
C MET A 594 -3.47 -9.22 19.53
N SER A 595 -3.74 -8.03 18.99
CA SER A 595 -2.82 -7.37 18.04
C SER A 595 -1.57 -6.79 18.70
N LEU A 596 -1.62 -6.54 20.00
CA LEU A 596 -0.48 -6.11 20.81
C LEU A 596 0.58 -7.20 20.99
N GLY A 597 0.30 -8.44 20.54
CA GLY A 597 1.26 -9.53 20.58
C GLY A 597 1.28 -10.29 21.90
N PRO A 598 2.26 -11.18 22.09
CA PRO A 598 2.32 -12.06 23.25
C PRO A 598 2.63 -11.31 24.55
N GLU A 599 3.30 -10.16 24.48
CA GLU A 599 3.66 -9.35 25.65
C GLU A 599 3.49 -7.86 25.36
N LEU A 600 3.02 -7.11 26.34
CA LEU A 600 3.05 -5.66 26.34
C LEU A 600 4.22 -5.17 27.20
N ARG A 601 5.11 -4.38 26.61
CA ARG A 601 6.22 -3.73 27.32
C ARG A 601 5.87 -2.29 27.68
N VAL A 602 5.89 -1.96 28.95
CA VAL A 602 5.64 -0.60 29.47
C VAL A 602 6.80 -0.21 30.39
N GLY A 603 7.75 0.57 29.86
CA GLY A 603 9.02 0.77 30.54
C GLY A 603 9.74 -0.58 30.72
N ASP A 604 10.17 -0.88 31.95
CA ASP A 604 10.82 -2.16 32.29
C ASP A 604 9.80 -3.28 32.59
N ALA A 605 8.51 -2.97 32.70
CA ALA A 605 7.49 -3.97 33.00
C ALA A 605 7.09 -4.75 31.73
N VAL A 606 7.09 -6.08 31.85
CA VAL A 606 6.62 -7.00 30.81
C VAL A 606 5.33 -7.65 31.27
N ILE A 607 4.24 -7.38 30.55
CA ILE A 607 2.90 -7.90 30.86
C ILE A 607 2.55 -8.97 29.82
N PRO A 608 2.42 -10.25 30.21
CA PRO A 608 1.99 -11.28 29.27
C PRO A 608 0.53 -11.06 28.85
N LEU A 609 0.25 -11.26 27.57
CA LEU A 609 -1.06 -11.07 26.94
C LEU A 609 -1.63 -12.39 26.40
N PRO A 610 -2.94 -12.48 26.10
CA PRO A 610 -3.58 -13.70 25.61
C PRO A 610 -2.94 -14.32 24.35
N ALA A 611 -2.29 -13.51 23.51
CA ALA A 611 -1.57 -14.03 22.35
C ALA A 611 -0.36 -14.91 22.73
N LEU A 612 0.20 -14.78 23.93
CA LEU A 612 1.23 -15.69 24.45
C LEU A 612 0.67 -17.11 24.63
N LEU A 613 -0.51 -17.23 25.23
CA LEU A 613 -1.18 -18.53 25.37
C LEU A 613 -1.51 -19.14 24.01
N ALA A 614 -1.94 -18.31 23.05
CA ALA A 614 -2.18 -18.76 21.69
C ALA A 614 -0.89 -19.28 21.03
N TYR A 615 0.23 -18.58 21.23
CA TYR A 615 1.53 -18.96 20.70
C TYR A 615 2.07 -20.26 21.33
N ASP A 616 1.97 -20.41 22.65
CA ASP A 616 2.51 -21.55 23.39
C ASP A 616 1.69 -22.83 23.19
N TYR A 617 0.36 -22.72 23.22
CA TYR A 617 -0.53 -23.89 23.34
C TYR A 617 -1.35 -24.21 22.09
N VAL A 618 -1.42 -23.32 21.09
CA VAL A 618 -2.17 -23.57 19.86
C VAL A 618 -1.20 -23.67 18.69
N PRO A 619 -0.81 -24.88 18.24
CA PRO A 619 0.25 -25.07 17.24
C PRO A 619 0.08 -24.24 15.97
N VAL A 620 -1.16 -24.13 15.46
CA VAL A 620 -1.50 -23.36 14.25
C VAL A 620 -1.33 -21.85 14.45
N LEU A 621 -1.53 -21.34 15.67
CA LEU A 621 -1.34 -19.92 15.99
C LEU A 621 0.12 -19.59 16.31
N GLY A 622 0.93 -20.60 16.68
CA GLY A 622 2.38 -20.47 16.84
C GLY A 622 3.12 -20.05 15.56
N SER A 623 2.51 -20.28 14.39
CA SER A 623 3.03 -19.84 13.09
C SER A 623 2.69 -18.38 12.76
N ILE A 624 1.89 -17.68 13.59
CA ILE A 624 1.55 -16.26 13.36
C ILE A 624 2.72 -15.38 13.79
N ARG A 625 3.44 -14.85 12.79
CA ARG A 625 4.58 -13.94 13.01
C ARG A 625 4.20 -12.51 13.39
N SER A 626 3.10 -12.00 12.85
CA SER A 626 2.73 -10.57 12.93
C SER A 626 1.33 -10.44 13.51
N TRP A 627 1.28 -10.31 14.83
CA TRP A 627 0.03 -10.18 15.57
C TRP A 627 -0.70 -8.88 15.27
N SER A 628 0.01 -7.82 14.87
CA SER A 628 -0.60 -6.54 14.49
C SER A 628 -1.66 -6.68 13.37
N ARG A 629 -1.58 -7.73 12.55
CA ARG A 629 -2.56 -8.04 11.50
C ARG A 629 -3.97 -8.34 12.02
N VAL A 630 -4.09 -8.80 13.26
CA VAL A 630 -5.39 -9.02 13.95
C VAL A 630 -6.14 -7.69 14.17
N ALA A 631 -5.45 -6.54 14.10
CA ALA A 631 -6.06 -5.23 14.19
C ALA A 631 -7.15 -4.97 13.14
N LEU A 632 -7.14 -5.68 12.00
CA LEU A 632 -8.22 -5.63 11.01
C LEU A 632 -9.61 -5.86 11.65
N TYR A 633 -9.73 -6.83 12.56
CA TYR A 633 -11.01 -7.13 13.19
C TYR A 633 -11.47 -6.01 14.13
N ALA A 634 -10.52 -5.31 14.75
CA ALA A 634 -10.81 -4.08 15.48
C ALA A 634 -11.33 -2.99 14.52
N GLN A 635 -10.72 -2.82 13.34
CA GLN A 635 -11.20 -1.86 12.33
C GLN A 635 -12.65 -2.14 11.93
N ILE A 636 -13.00 -3.41 11.67
CA ILE A 636 -14.37 -3.81 11.35
C ILE A 636 -15.32 -3.43 12.49
N CYS A 637 -15.00 -3.80 13.72
CA CYS A 637 -15.87 -3.50 14.88
C CYS A 637 -16.04 -2.00 15.12
N ILE A 638 -14.96 -1.22 15.01
CA ILE A 638 -14.96 0.23 15.16
C ILE A 638 -15.81 0.87 14.06
N GLY A 639 -15.64 0.46 12.80
CA GLY A 639 -16.46 0.94 11.68
C GLY A 639 -17.94 0.63 11.86
N LEU A 640 -18.29 -0.59 12.31
CA LEU A 640 -19.67 -0.98 12.58
C LEU A 640 -20.28 -0.18 13.75
N LEU A 641 -19.53 0.04 14.83
CA LEU A 641 -19.94 0.92 15.93
C LEU A 641 -20.11 2.36 15.46
N ALA A 642 -19.22 2.88 14.62
CA ALA A 642 -19.34 4.21 14.05
C ALA A 642 -20.61 4.35 13.19
N GLY A 643 -20.94 3.32 12.40
CA GLY A 643 -22.19 3.24 11.65
C GLY A 643 -23.42 3.25 12.55
N LEU A 644 -23.45 2.44 13.62
CA LEU A 644 -24.50 2.49 14.65
C LEU A 644 -24.57 3.87 15.35
N GLY A 645 -23.41 4.51 15.51
CA GLY A 645 -23.24 5.86 16.00
C GLY A 645 -24.01 6.86 15.19
N LEU A 646 -24.11 6.68 13.87
CA LEU A 646 -24.87 7.50 12.91
C LEU A 646 -26.29 6.97 12.63
N ALA A 647 -26.77 5.96 13.36
CA ALA A 647 -28.11 5.42 13.14
C ALA A 647 -29.20 6.49 13.36
N GLY A 648 -30.08 6.64 12.37
CA GLY A 648 -31.13 7.65 12.36
C GLY A 648 -30.61 9.08 12.24
N PHE A 649 -29.41 9.30 11.69
CA PHE A 649 -28.74 10.62 11.60
C PHE A 649 -29.66 11.77 11.15
N ALA A 650 -30.51 11.53 10.14
CA ALA A 650 -31.45 12.53 9.63
C ALA A 650 -32.46 13.05 10.68
N GLN A 651 -32.78 12.22 11.69
CA GLN A 651 -33.76 12.53 12.75
C GLN A 651 -33.14 13.21 13.96
N TRP A 652 -31.82 13.42 13.98
CA TRP A 652 -31.15 13.99 15.15
C TRP A 652 -31.48 15.47 15.33
N ARG A 653 -31.43 15.93 16.59
CA ARG A 653 -31.50 17.36 16.90
C ARG A 653 -30.37 18.09 16.19
N ARG A 654 -30.64 19.33 15.77
CA ARG A 654 -29.73 20.16 14.98
C ARG A 654 -28.26 20.18 15.46
N PRO A 655 -27.92 20.41 16.74
CA PRO A 655 -26.52 20.40 17.19
C PRO A 655 -25.86 19.02 17.02
N GLY A 656 -26.61 17.92 17.24
CA GLY A 656 -26.11 16.57 17.03
C GLY A 656 -25.85 16.26 15.56
N ARG A 657 -26.76 16.67 14.65
CA ARG A 657 -26.55 16.52 13.19
C ARG A 657 -25.26 17.20 12.74
N ILE A 658 -24.99 18.36 13.31
CA ILE A 658 -23.81 19.16 12.99
C ILE A 658 -22.54 18.46 13.46
N ALA A 659 -22.50 18.05 14.73
CA ALA A 659 -21.35 17.33 15.27
C ALA A 659 -21.08 16.05 14.49
N GLY A 660 -22.12 15.28 14.16
CA GLY A 660 -21.98 14.08 13.33
C GLY A 660 -21.53 14.39 11.90
N ALA A 661 -21.97 15.49 11.28
CA ALA A 661 -21.49 15.91 9.96
C ALA A 661 -20.00 16.29 9.98
N ILE A 662 -19.53 16.97 11.03
CA ILE A 662 -18.12 17.30 11.23
C ILE A 662 -17.30 16.02 11.40
N LEU A 663 -17.78 15.07 12.20
CA LEU A 663 -17.11 13.78 12.39
C LEU A 663 -17.08 12.95 11.10
N VAL A 664 -18.16 12.92 10.32
CA VAL A 664 -18.19 12.28 9.00
C VAL A 664 -17.18 12.93 8.05
N LEU A 665 -17.10 14.27 8.06
CA LEU A 665 -16.07 14.98 7.31
C LEU A 665 -14.69 14.50 7.77
N GLY A 666 -14.44 14.50 9.08
CA GLY A 666 -13.20 13.98 9.66
C GLY A 666 -12.85 12.56 9.21
N VAL A 667 -13.80 11.63 9.17
CA VAL A 667 -13.59 10.26 8.65
C VAL A 667 -13.15 10.28 7.20
N VAL A 668 -13.84 11.03 6.34
CA VAL A 668 -13.47 11.14 4.91
C VAL A 668 -12.05 11.68 4.78
N LEU A 669 -11.64 12.65 5.61
CA LEU A 669 -10.26 13.13 5.60
C LEU A 669 -9.27 12.06 6.01
N GLU A 670 -9.52 11.41 7.13
CA GLU A 670 -8.62 10.39 7.69
C GLU A 670 -8.36 9.23 6.72
N ILE A 671 -9.35 8.85 5.88
CA ILE A 671 -9.19 7.80 4.86
C ILE A 671 -8.56 8.29 3.55
N MET A 672 -8.43 9.60 3.31
CA MET A 672 -7.81 10.18 2.12
C MET A 672 -6.28 10.20 2.25
N HIS A 673 -5.72 9.00 2.18
CA HIS A 673 -4.29 8.79 2.08
C HIS A 673 -3.75 9.34 0.75
N ALA A 674 -2.51 9.82 0.74
CA ALA A 674 -1.82 10.12 -0.50
C ALA A 674 -1.77 8.88 -1.38
N ALA A 675 -1.85 9.07 -2.69
CA ALA A 675 -1.79 7.94 -3.59
C ALA A 675 -0.46 7.17 -3.41
N PRO A 676 -0.48 5.83 -3.49
CA PRO A 676 0.71 5.04 -3.23
C PRO A 676 1.77 5.33 -4.29
N TRP A 677 3.04 5.21 -3.90
CA TRP A 677 4.11 5.07 -4.89
C TRP A 677 3.84 3.87 -5.79
N HIS A 678 4.45 3.88 -6.97
CA HIS A 678 4.37 2.76 -7.88
C HIS A 678 5.76 2.17 -8.14
N THR A 679 5.77 0.89 -8.44
CA THR A 679 6.90 0.18 -9.02
C THR A 679 6.60 -0.07 -10.49
N THR A 680 7.56 0.26 -11.36
CA THR A 680 7.50 -0.10 -12.77
C THR A 680 7.94 -1.54 -12.94
N THR A 681 7.11 -2.32 -13.63
CA THR A 681 7.30 -3.73 -13.96
C THR A 681 7.85 -3.84 -15.38
N GLY A 682 8.74 -4.81 -15.60
CA GLY A 682 9.31 -5.13 -16.90
C GLY A 682 10.74 -5.65 -16.77
N PRO A 683 11.33 -6.20 -17.84
CA PRO A 683 12.68 -6.74 -17.81
C PRO A 683 13.74 -5.63 -17.72
N ARG A 684 14.77 -5.84 -16.89
CA ARG A 684 15.97 -5.00 -16.81
C ARG A 684 16.92 -5.32 -17.99
N PRO A 685 17.91 -4.46 -18.29
CA PRO A 685 18.92 -4.75 -19.30
C PRO A 685 19.63 -6.09 -19.08
N VAL A 686 20.04 -6.39 -17.84
CA VAL A 686 20.67 -7.66 -17.48
C VAL A 686 19.77 -8.87 -17.74
N ASP A 687 18.46 -8.76 -17.50
CA ASP A 687 17.52 -9.87 -17.73
C ASP A 687 17.33 -10.15 -19.23
N ARG A 688 17.29 -9.08 -20.05
CA ARG A 688 17.22 -9.23 -21.52
C ARG A 688 18.50 -9.84 -22.08
N TRP A 689 19.65 -9.47 -21.52
CA TRP A 689 20.92 -10.07 -21.90
C TRP A 689 21.00 -11.54 -21.49
N LEU A 690 20.57 -11.88 -20.27
CA LEU A 690 20.50 -13.27 -19.78
C LEU A 690 19.62 -14.15 -20.66
N ALA A 691 18.45 -13.66 -21.07
CA ALA A 691 17.52 -14.39 -21.95
C ALA A 691 18.13 -14.78 -23.32
N GLN A 692 19.23 -14.14 -23.72
CA GLN A 692 19.95 -14.42 -24.97
C GLN A 692 21.15 -15.36 -24.78
N GLN A 693 21.53 -15.69 -23.54
CA GLN A 693 22.72 -16.49 -23.29
C GLN A 693 22.44 -17.98 -23.53
N PRO A 694 23.42 -18.71 -24.12
CA PRO A 694 23.31 -20.16 -24.27
C PRO A 694 23.55 -20.83 -22.92
N GLY A 695 22.66 -21.71 -22.49
CA GLY A 695 22.76 -22.43 -21.23
C GLY A 695 21.40 -22.58 -20.55
N ARG A 696 21.33 -23.47 -19.56
CA ARG A 696 20.16 -23.61 -18.67
C ARG A 696 20.58 -23.63 -17.20
N GLY A 697 21.82 -23.25 -16.90
CA GLY A 697 22.31 -23.18 -15.53
C GLY A 697 21.66 -22.05 -14.74
N ALA A 698 21.73 -22.17 -13.42
CA ALA A 698 21.02 -21.28 -12.52
C ALA A 698 21.75 -19.95 -12.28
N THR A 699 20.99 -18.94 -11.91
CA THR A 699 21.49 -17.60 -11.59
C THR A 699 21.52 -17.37 -10.08
N LEU A 700 22.43 -16.50 -9.64
CA LEU A 700 22.46 -15.96 -8.29
C LEU A 700 22.54 -14.44 -8.36
N GLU A 701 21.59 -13.72 -7.77
CA GLU A 701 21.68 -12.27 -7.63
C GLU A 701 22.21 -11.91 -6.23
N VAL A 702 23.23 -11.04 -6.12
CA VAL A 702 23.88 -10.65 -4.85
C VAL A 702 24.00 -9.12 -4.74
N PRO A 703 24.00 -8.54 -3.52
CA PRO A 703 23.97 -9.20 -2.20
C PRO A 703 22.56 -9.58 -1.71
N ASP A 704 21.51 -8.97 -2.25
CA ASP A 704 20.13 -9.20 -1.81
C ASP A 704 19.52 -10.40 -2.53
N SER A 705 19.95 -11.63 -2.21
CA SER A 705 19.52 -12.84 -2.92
C SER A 705 18.13 -13.38 -2.53
N PHE A 706 17.34 -12.66 -1.71
CA PHE A 706 16.18 -13.21 -1.00
C PHE A 706 14.99 -12.26 -0.94
N ALA A 707 14.52 -11.80 -2.10
CA ALA A 707 13.39 -10.87 -2.16
C ALA A 707 12.49 -11.14 -3.36
N GLY A 708 11.23 -10.73 -3.25
CA GLY A 708 10.23 -10.82 -4.32
C GLY A 708 10.67 -10.38 -5.72
N PRO A 709 11.52 -9.33 -5.89
CA PRO A 709 12.04 -8.94 -7.19
C PRO A 709 12.80 -10.06 -7.92
N ILE A 710 13.55 -10.91 -7.21
CA ILE A 710 14.34 -11.97 -7.85
C ILE A 710 13.43 -12.96 -8.56
N GLU A 711 12.38 -13.41 -7.88
CA GLU A 711 11.40 -14.32 -8.47
C GLU A 711 10.76 -13.68 -9.70
N TYR A 712 10.33 -12.42 -9.57
CA TYR A 712 9.75 -11.68 -10.68
C TYR A 712 10.64 -11.65 -11.93
N TYR A 713 11.95 -11.43 -11.77
CA TYR A 713 12.86 -11.38 -12.91
C TYR A 713 13.14 -12.75 -13.57
N THR A 714 12.85 -13.86 -12.89
CA THR A 714 12.89 -15.21 -13.52
C THR A 714 11.90 -15.36 -14.67
N LEU A 715 10.81 -14.58 -14.70
CA LEU A 715 9.86 -14.57 -15.83
C LEU A 715 10.50 -14.12 -17.14
N PHE A 716 11.58 -13.34 -17.07
CA PHE A 716 12.20 -12.72 -18.22
C PHE A 716 13.55 -13.33 -18.57
N SER A 717 14.33 -13.73 -17.57
CA SER A 717 15.68 -14.26 -17.81
C SER A 717 15.68 -15.63 -18.48
N GLY A 718 14.65 -16.45 -18.28
CA GLY A 718 14.60 -17.83 -18.80
C GLY A 718 15.56 -18.80 -18.10
N HIS A 719 16.28 -18.35 -17.06
CA HIS A 719 17.18 -19.15 -16.25
C HIS A 719 16.58 -19.45 -14.87
N PRO A 720 16.80 -20.66 -14.31
CA PRO A 720 16.44 -20.95 -12.93
C PRO A 720 17.26 -20.10 -11.96
N SER A 721 16.77 -19.92 -10.73
CA SER A 721 17.45 -19.21 -9.66
C SER A 721 17.96 -20.20 -8.60
N LEU A 722 19.19 -19.99 -8.12
CA LEU A 722 19.74 -20.72 -6.98
C LEU A 722 19.04 -20.37 -5.67
N THR A 723 18.36 -19.23 -5.63
CA THR A 723 17.63 -18.73 -4.45
C THR A 723 16.16 -18.49 -4.78
N GLY A 724 15.35 -18.18 -3.77
CA GLY A 724 13.96 -17.78 -3.92
C GLY A 724 13.51 -17.00 -2.69
N TYR A 725 12.24 -16.58 -2.69
CA TYR A 725 11.62 -15.83 -1.62
C TYR A 725 10.49 -16.64 -0.98
N GLY A 726 10.56 -16.82 0.34
CA GLY A 726 9.74 -17.79 1.04
C GLY A 726 9.65 -17.51 2.53
N THR A 727 8.55 -17.91 3.17
CA THR A 727 8.41 -17.80 4.63
C THR A 727 9.26 -18.84 5.34
N PHE A 728 9.34 -20.04 4.75
CA PHE A 728 10.22 -21.11 5.18
C PHE A 728 11.15 -21.52 4.03
N GLU A 729 12.43 -21.69 4.34
CA GLU A 729 13.41 -22.21 3.41
C GLU A 729 13.25 -23.73 3.24
N PRO A 730 13.51 -24.29 2.06
CA PRO A 730 13.48 -25.74 1.88
C PRO A 730 14.56 -26.42 2.74
N ALA A 731 14.25 -27.61 3.24
CA ALA A 731 15.15 -28.37 4.10
C ALA A 731 16.53 -28.57 3.42
N GLY A 732 17.61 -28.24 4.14
CA GLY A 732 18.98 -28.31 3.63
C GLY A 732 19.46 -27.06 2.89
N ALA A 733 18.57 -26.16 2.45
CA ALA A 733 18.96 -24.94 1.75
C ALA A 733 19.64 -23.92 2.68
N THR A 734 19.33 -23.88 3.98
CA THR A 734 19.83 -22.84 4.90
C THR A 734 21.35 -22.73 4.96
N ALA A 735 22.06 -23.87 4.98
CA ALA A 735 23.53 -23.88 4.96
C ALA A 735 24.08 -23.35 3.63
N ASP A 736 23.49 -23.81 2.53
CA ASP A 736 23.88 -23.38 1.18
C ASP A 736 23.61 -21.90 0.96
N MET A 737 22.44 -21.41 1.40
CA MET A 737 22.08 -20.00 1.33
C MET A 737 23.04 -19.12 2.13
N ALA A 738 23.47 -19.57 3.32
CA ALA A 738 24.48 -18.86 4.10
C ALA A 738 25.80 -18.74 3.32
N TRP A 739 26.22 -19.81 2.61
CA TRP A 739 27.46 -19.79 1.82
C TRP A 739 27.31 -19.01 0.51
N LEU A 740 26.14 -19.01 -0.14
CA LEU A 740 25.88 -18.19 -1.32
C LEU A 740 25.97 -16.69 -0.99
N ARG A 741 25.49 -16.27 0.20
CA ARG A 741 25.67 -14.89 0.72
C ARG A 741 27.14 -14.52 0.92
N GLU A 742 28.03 -15.51 0.99
CA GLU A 742 29.46 -15.28 1.14
C GLU A 742 30.19 -14.92 -0.15
N PHE A 743 29.49 -14.74 -1.28
CA PHE A 743 30.12 -14.28 -2.52
C PHE A 743 31.02 -13.05 -2.32
N PRO A 744 32.24 -12.99 -2.91
CA PRO A 744 32.91 -13.98 -3.78
C PRO A 744 33.91 -14.92 -3.07
N SER A 745 33.57 -15.45 -1.89
CA SER A 745 34.43 -16.42 -1.18
C SER A 745 34.63 -17.72 -1.97
N ALA A 746 35.75 -18.42 -1.78
CA ALA A 746 35.98 -19.72 -2.43
C ALA A 746 34.86 -20.73 -2.13
N ARG A 747 34.33 -20.68 -0.91
CA ARG A 747 33.21 -21.51 -0.48
C ARG A 747 31.93 -21.19 -1.26
N SER A 748 31.62 -19.90 -1.44
CA SER A 748 30.45 -19.48 -2.22
C SER A 748 30.54 -19.96 -3.68
N VAL A 749 31.70 -19.79 -4.32
CA VAL A 749 31.93 -20.20 -5.73
C VAL A 749 31.80 -21.72 -5.88
N THR A 750 32.40 -22.48 -4.96
CA THR A 750 32.27 -23.95 -4.94
C THR A 750 30.81 -24.38 -4.75
N THR A 751 30.06 -23.67 -3.89
CA THR A 751 28.64 -23.93 -3.67
C THR A 751 27.81 -23.63 -4.91
N ILE A 752 28.08 -22.51 -5.58
CA ILE A 752 27.44 -22.12 -6.85
C ILE A 752 27.67 -23.22 -7.90
N GLN A 753 28.92 -23.67 -8.10
CA GLN A 753 29.24 -24.74 -9.04
C GLN A 753 28.52 -26.05 -8.69
N ARG A 754 28.54 -26.45 -7.42
CA ARG A 754 27.89 -27.69 -6.96
C ARG A 754 26.39 -27.69 -7.21
N LEU A 755 25.73 -26.54 -7.06
CA LEU A 755 24.30 -26.38 -7.30
C LEU A 755 23.94 -26.15 -8.78
N GLY A 756 24.94 -26.15 -9.68
CA GLY A 756 24.71 -25.93 -11.11
C GLY A 756 24.43 -24.47 -11.47
N GLY A 757 24.93 -23.53 -10.66
CA GLY A 757 24.89 -22.11 -10.95
C GLY A 757 25.90 -21.73 -12.02
N GLU A 758 25.43 -20.98 -13.01
CA GLU A 758 26.19 -20.59 -14.20
C GLU A 758 26.48 -19.09 -14.21
N TYR A 759 25.57 -18.25 -13.71
CA TYR A 759 25.73 -16.80 -13.72
C TYR A 759 25.50 -16.19 -12.33
N VAL A 760 26.36 -15.26 -11.94
CA VAL A 760 26.20 -14.45 -10.72
C VAL A 760 26.00 -13.00 -11.12
N LEU A 761 24.79 -12.47 -10.87
CA LEU A 761 24.42 -11.08 -11.09
C LEU A 761 24.78 -10.29 -9.83
N VAL A 762 25.81 -9.45 -9.91
CA VAL A 762 26.27 -8.64 -8.80
C VAL A 762 25.71 -7.23 -8.92
N GLN A 763 24.81 -6.84 -8.03
CA GLN A 763 24.31 -5.47 -7.95
C GLN A 763 25.40 -4.59 -7.34
N ARG A 764 26.04 -3.75 -8.16
CA ARG A 764 27.30 -3.06 -7.86
C ARG A 764 27.23 -2.23 -6.57
N ASP A 765 26.29 -1.29 -6.51
CA ASP A 765 26.16 -0.35 -5.39
C ASP A 765 25.80 -1.05 -4.08
N ALA A 766 24.93 -2.06 -4.14
CA ALA A 766 24.55 -2.82 -2.95
C ALA A 766 25.71 -3.70 -2.47
N MET A 767 26.44 -4.31 -3.39
CA MET A 767 27.60 -5.13 -3.07
C MET A 767 28.75 -4.30 -2.48
N ASP A 768 28.95 -3.08 -2.96
CA ASP A 768 29.95 -2.15 -2.41
C ASP A 768 29.67 -1.78 -0.96
N ARG A 769 28.39 -1.56 -0.62
CA ARG A 769 27.96 -1.33 0.77
C ARG A 769 28.09 -2.57 1.63
N ALA A 770 27.66 -3.72 1.11
CA ALA A 770 27.63 -4.95 1.88
C ALA A 770 29.04 -5.52 2.12
N ARG A 771 29.93 -5.41 1.12
CA ARG A 771 31.28 -5.99 1.13
C ARG A 771 32.29 -5.12 0.36
N PRO A 772 32.87 -4.10 1.00
CA PRO A 772 33.94 -3.31 0.41
C PRO A 772 35.10 -4.21 -0.08
N GLY A 773 35.56 -4.01 -1.32
CA GLY A 773 36.66 -4.78 -1.90
C GLY A 773 36.28 -6.13 -2.54
N TRP A 774 34.98 -6.43 -2.71
CA TRP A 774 34.52 -7.64 -3.38
C TRP A 774 35.06 -7.78 -4.82
N ARG A 775 35.30 -6.67 -5.52
CA ARG A 775 35.83 -6.68 -6.90
C ARG A 775 37.21 -7.31 -6.97
N ASP A 776 38.12 -6.90 -6.08
CA ASP A 776 39.47 -7.46 -6.01
C ASP A 776 39.43 -8.96 -5.69
N GLN A 777 38.56 -9.34 -4.76
CA GLN A 777 38.36 -10.75 -4.40
C GLN A 777 37.79 -11.56 -5.57
N ALA A 778 36.83 -11.02 -6.32
CA ALA A 778 36.26 -11.68 -7.50
C ALA A 778 37.28 -11.80 -8.64
N MET A 779 38.11 -10.77 -8.87
CA MET A 779 39.19 -10.79 -9.87
C MET A 779 40.27 -11.83 -9.56
N GLN A 780 40.50 -12.14 -8.29
CA GLN A 780 41.43 -13.19 -7.86
C GLN A 780 40.87 -14.61 -8.02
N ARG A 781 39.60 -14.78 -8.46
CA ARG A 781 38.98 -16.10 -8.68
C ARG A 781 39.11 -16.50 -10.15
N PRO A 782 39.97 -17.48 -10.49
CA PRO A 782 40.06 -17.99 -11.87
C PRO A 782 38.76 -18.66 -12.36
N GLU A 783 37.88 -19.05 -11.45
CA GLU A 783 36.56 -19.64 -11.75
C GLU A 783 35.55 -18.61 -12.25
N LEU A 784 35.76 -17.31 -12.01
CA LEU A 784 34.81 -16.26 -12.34
C LEU A 784 35.27 -15.49 -13.58
N ALA A 785 34.48 -15.58 -14.65
CA ALA A 785 34.69 -14.80 -15.86
C ALA A 785 33.64 -13.69 -15.96
N ARG A 786 34.05 -12.43 -15.95
CA ARG A 786 33.12 -11.31 -16.19
C ARG A 786 32.61 -11.37 -17.65
N VAL A 787 31.30 -11.42 -17.82
CA VAL A 787 30.64 -11.61 -19.13
C VAL A 787 29.64 -10.49 -19.48
N TYR A 788 29.20 -9.72 -18.49
CA TYR A 788 28.34 -8.56 -18.67
C TYR A 788 28.68 -7.49 -17.64
N ASP A 789 28.55 -6.23 -18.03
CA ASP A 789 28.67 -5.09 -17.14
C ASP A 789 27.76 -3.96 -17.63
N ASP A 790 26.93 -3.43 -16.75
CA ASP A 790 26.19 -2.19 -16.95
C ASP A 790 26.32 -1.26 -15.71
N GLU A 791 25.54 -0.18 -15.68
CA GLU A 791 25.59 0.80 -14.59
C GLU A 791 25.17 0.22 -13.23
N THR A 792 24.40 -0.88 -13.21
CA THR A 792 23.77 -1.44 -12.00
C THR A 792 24.30 -2.84 -11.66
N TYR A 793 24.60 -3.67 -12.67
CA TYR A 793 24.99 -5.08 -12.54
C TYR A 793 26.31 -5.38 -13.22
N THR A 794 27.12 -6.19 -12.55
CA THR A 794 28.22 -6.93 -13.16
C THR A 794 27.85 -8.42 -13.13
N VAL A 795 27.90 -9.12 -14.26
CA VAL A 795 27.63 -10.57 -14.29
C VAL A 795 28.94 -11.35 -14.45
N TYR A 796 29.11 -12.34 -13.58
CA TYR A 796 30.18 -13.34 -13.69
C TYR A 796 29.60 -14.67 -14.13
N GLN A 797 30.18 -15.26 -15.18
CA GLN A 797 29.97 -16.65 -15.52
C GLN A 797 30.89 -17.52 -14.66
N VAL A 798 30.33 -18.54 -14.04
CA VAL A 798 31.06 -19.48 -13.18
C VAL A 798 31.52 -20.66 -14.03
N ARG A 799 32.83 -20.82 -14.17
CA ARG A 799 33.45 -21.89 -14.95
C ARG A 799 33.77 -23.07 -14.05
N THR A 800 33.45 -24.29 -14.50
CA THR A 800 33.98 -25.50 -13.87
C THR A 800 35.42 -25.69 -14.34
N LEU A 801 36.40 -25.50 -13.46
CA LEU A 801 37.78 -25.85 -13.79
C LEU A 801 37.85 -27.39 -13.85
N ASN A 802 38.03 -27.94 -15.05
CA ASN A 802 38.40 -29.34 -15.21
C ASN A 802 39.77 -29.53 -14.53
N VAL A 803 39.76 -29.99 -13.29
CA VAL A 803 40.96 -30.52 -12.66
C VAL A 803 41.34 -31.74 -13.49
N LYS A 804 42.35 -31.60 -14.35
CA LYS A 804 43.01 -32.75 -14.95
C LYS A 804 43.41 -33.66 -13.80
N ARG A 805 42.77 -34.83 -13.72
CA ARG A 805 43.16 -35.92 -12.82
C ARG A 805 44.61 -36.31 -13.03
#